data_AF-A0A850A5F6-F1
#
_entry.id   AF-A0A850A5F6-F1
#
_cell.length_a   1.000
_cell.length_b   1.000
_cell.length_c   1.000
_cell.angle_alpha   90.00
_cell.angle_beta   90.00
_cell.angle_gamma   90.00
#
_symmetry.space_group_name_H-M   'P 1'
#
loop_
_entity.id
_entity.type
_entity.pdbx_description
1 polymer ?
#
loop_
_entity_poly.entity_id
_entity_poly.type
_entity_poly.pdbx_seq_one_letter_code
_entity_poly.pdbx_strand_id
1 'polypeptide(L)'
;MTDQERSVSDPRKAEHWRPDDEQPQRKRRVMVGAIGKCVHNLGVENFSDWMQDRNEGFVAVKLGPAVPIDEVINKVREARPEIVGVSMRLGDLHVDKLISEFVEKATLYGLHARESGIRYAFSGLRPAANVVRAMTGLPLEEDRFSREEERNYDLEDVRVEFADRAHFQDFFALVADDFISMEDLEEFASGQAETAGAEQVEWSDDLIERIRLVREREGRPIIRAHIGIAAATIEPTIKAIEKLAEAEAFEIVSLAPDQTSQELLAKFIRGEEDPSKYLAGQGGAPIRTIEDLKRLKAATRRGNFPLTRIYTGTDELVELAKLWYEHLNMAFPAVPIFFYNQIDGRGPISIRDSFVEHYAAIRWWAARGKPLEINDPHQWGLRYASDDMQTTDHVLVAVIALKLGIKHYVMQQMFELPPSISALDDLAQMKAAYDLIEPLTRHFDFHIIKQTRSGLPSFPPNLNQAKGHLAFGIYTQLYMEPDILHVVTHSEAHHEASAADIIESCEIVKQVCWDFAKGGVPNIWADPKLAARKLELQQGAMYNLLHLALLGGYEGRATVANFWDWAQAPREGDGGRNFETLLIDLIDENNYASGECGLISPDTLDLALQVGLFQGPHITVIDRRYELSGACRTHVVDGMCRCCEWNGIPVASEFERVDLIRNRFPWYFDRSISQADDVVHISDQGEEDHMTEDAVSRYRKEVGISRSIQGKVLVVDFGSTYTKVGIFDPNDESFRLNYVPTTVDDIRVGLADGMGILAACKHSSNGVAEYDWAPLRRAMSEFEVRLPCSSAKGGLKMVTAALSKAESGFAAELAALTAGAKLVGSYDGKLTPAQARAVFEQDQPEIVLIAGGTDFGGDSETALHNARLLAENAKYANYTDYGVPFIYAGNQDVRGQIERIFADNRIDYRISSNVMPEINEFHIEVVNEAIRELFQTVIIRGKGFDVVEEFMDAPFIPTPRACFRGLQLLAHGYGDEEGIGNILALDIGGATTDFYSMVHDNPLYLYPGADRKKKVKRTILKTPNTPLAYRRVEGKYGLSYNAENLKELPQFQNGDLHWRLARYASARFPDYRPGPDQLGRFARRTDDRLYIDLDEYLSWISANPHRNAVGTVENGVRSYLAREIMAVATAKHVGRVQETDTYFLQYGVNFFNQPTTVLLIGGTIYHKCRDQEPGYLDDLGLIASGVLYDEQDPGVLRPQGQVLMDASYLISILGGLYGRLEPQRALRVMKRELRPLHADPQRTFEPVQEV
;
A
#
# COMPACT_ATOMS: atom_id res chain seq x y z
N MET A 1 23.63 -42.23 -64.24
CA MET A 1 22.81 -41.49 -65.21
C MET A 1 23.19 -40.04 -65.05
N THR A 2 23.82 -39.33 -65.96
CA THR A 2 24.26 -39.57 -67.35
C THR A 2 25.17 -38.37 -67.67
N ASP A 3 26.29 -38.61 -68.37
CA ASP A 3 26.93 -37.79 -69.42
C ASP A 3 27.21 -36.29 -69.19
N GLN A 4 28.35 -35.67 -69.56
CA GLN A 4 29.50 -35.98 -70.43
C GLN A 4 30.60 -34.93 -70.09
N GLU A 5 31.87 -35.30 -69.88
CA GLU A 5 33.01 -35.15 -70.84
C GLU A 5 33.23 -33.71 -71.38
N ARG A 6 34.43 -33.09 -71.44
CA ARG A 6 35.82 -33.58 -71.44
C ARG A 6 36.84 -32.40 -71.45
N SER A 7 37.99 -32.63 -70.81
CA SER A 7 39.39 -32.45 -71.29
C SER A 7 39.93 -31.07 -71.73
N VAL A 8 40.89 -30.44 -71.03
CA VAL A 8 42.38 -30.60 -71.07
C VAL A 8 43.08 -29.61 -72.03
N SER A 9 43.93 -28.72 -71.49
CA SER A 9 45.33 -28.52 -71.96
C SER A 9 46.10 -27.48 -71.12
N ASP A 10 47.13 -27.96 -70.43
CA ASP A 10 48.35 -27.26 -69.97
C ASP A 10 49.32 -27.02 -71.17
N PRO A 11 50.52 -26.39 -71.04
CA PRO A 11 50.94 -25.01 -70.71
C PRO A 11 51.59 -24.26 -71.91
N ARG A 12 51.98 -22.99 -71.68
CA ARG A 12 53.05 -22.21 -72.37
C ARG A 12 52.81 -21.73 -73.82
N LYS A 13 53.00 -20.40 -73.96
CA LYS A 13 53.48 -19.59 -75.10
C LYS A 13 52.47 -18.94 -76.07
N ALA A 14 52.80 -17.66 -76.30
CA ALA A 14 52.52 -16.79 -77.44
C ALA A 14 51.11 -16.20 -77.51
N GLU A 15 50.89 -14.91 -77.76
CA GLU A 15 51.76 -13.78 -78.08
C GLU A 15 50.84 -12.54 -78.04
N HIS A 16 51.32 -11.39 -77.53
CA HIS A 16 51.35 -10.19 -78.35
C HIS A 16 52.18 -9.09 -77.71
N TRP A 17 53.33 -8.88 -78.34
CA TRP A 17 54.10 -7.64 -78.34
C TRP A 17 53.23 -6.49 -78.89
N ARG A 18 53.06 -5.43 -78.10
CA ARG A 18 53.02 -4.05 -78.61
C ARG A 18 53.92 -3.18 -77.72
N PRO A 19 54.63 -2.20 -78.31
CA PRO A 19 55.63 -1.42 -77.61
C PRO A 19 54.95 -0.19 -76.99
N ASP A 20 54.86 -0.14 -75.67
CA ASP A 20 54.53 1.10 -74.98
C ASP A 20 55.77 1.64 -74.28
N ASP A 21 56.15 2.83 -74.73
CA ASP A 21 57.10 3.74 -74.11
C ASP A 21 56.66 4.06 -72.67
N GLU A 22 57.12 3.30 -71.68
CA GLU A 22 57.12 3.77 -70.30
C GLU A 22 58.47 3.51 -69.65
N GLN A 23 59.10 4.60 -69.22
CA GLN A 23 60.28 4.58 -68.35
C GLN A 23 60.03 3.63 -67.18
N PRO A 24 61.03 2.86 -66.70
CA PRO A 24 60.82 1.96 -65.57
C PRO A 24 60.36 2.79 -64.36
N GLN A 25 59.07 2.68 -64.00
CA GLN A 25 58.55 3.25 -62.77
C GLN A 25 59.39 2.72 -61.62
N ARG A 26 60.10 3.62 -60.95
CA ARG A 26 60.93 3.31 -59.79
C ARG A 26 60.00 2.80 -58.69
N LYS A 27 60.01 1.48 -58.42
CA LYS A 27 59.17 0.85 -57.39
C LYS A 27 59.33 1.60 -56.06
N ARG A 28 58.25 2.19 -55.56
CA ARG A 28 58.21 2.87 -54.27
C ARG A 28 58.34 1.79 -53.19
N ARG A 29 59.16 2.02 -52.17
CA ARG A 29 59.46 1.00 -51.15
C ARG A 29 59.16 1.55 -49.77
N VAL A 30 58.45 0.77 -48.97
CA VAL A 30 58.24 1.01 -47.54
C VAL A 30 59.04 -0.04 -46.78
N MET A 31 60.04 0.41 -46.02
CA MET A 31 60.91 -0.47 -45.25
C MET A 31 60.55 -0.40 -43.79
N VAL A 32 60.37 -1.55 -43.13
CA VAL A 32 59.96 -1.62 -41.73
C VAL A 32 60.77 -2.63 -40.92
N GLY A 33 61.00 -2.34 -39.64
CA GLY A 33 61.68 -3.26 -38.73
C GLY A 33 61.70 -2.79 -37.28
N ALA A 34 61.86 -3.73 -36.35
CA ALA A 34 62.02 -3.40 -34.93
C ALA A 34 63.51 -3.20 -34.60
N ILE A 35 63.87 -2.03 -34.06
CA ILE A 35 65.26 -1.64 -33.83
C ILE A 35 65.82 -2.16 -32.50
N GLY A 36 67.12 -2.42 -32.49
CA GLY A 36 67.83 -2.88 -31.30
C GLY A 36 67.49 -4.33 -30.97
N LYS A 37 67.15 -4.61 -29.70
CA LYS A 37 66.75 -5.97 -29.24
C LYS A 37 65.23 -6.17 -29.17
N CYS A 38 64.44 -5.27 -29.76
CA CYS A 38 62.99 -5.36 -29.70
C CYS A 38 62.45 -6.45 -30.63
N VAL A 39 61.62 -7.37 -30.12
CA VAL A 39 61.01 -8.44 -30.94
C VAL A 39 59.62 -8.09 -31.49
N HIS A 40 59.10 -6.92 -31.15
CA HIS A 40 57.74 -6.52 -31.51
C HIS A 40 57.73 -5.66 -32.79
N ASN A 41 57.43 -6.29 -33.92
CA ASN A 41 57.41 -5.72 -35.27
C ASN A 41 56.04 -5.80 -35.97
N LEU A 42 55.07 -6.54 -35.43
CA LEU A 42 53.80 -6.82 -36.11
C LEU A 42 53.05 -5.55 -36.57
N GLY A 43 53.03 -4.49 -35.76
CA GLY A 43 52.35 -3.23 -36.11
C GLY A 43 52.95 -2.57 -37.36
N VAL A 44 54.28 -2.44 -37.43
CA VAL A 44 54.96 -1.83 -38.59
C VAL A 44 54.91 -2.75 -39.81
N GLU A 45 54.90 -4.07 -39.63
CA GLU A 45 54.70 -5.01 -40.74
C GLU A 45 53.29 -4.93 -41.33
N ASN A 46 52.26 -4.88 -40.49
CA ASN A 46 50.87 -4.68 -40.93
C ASN A 46 50.72 -3.35 -41.68
N PHE A 47 51.35 -2.28 -41.20
CA PHE A 47 51.38 -1.01 -41.93
C PHE A 47 52.03 -1.14 -43.29
N SER A 48 53.17 -1.85 -43.40
CA SER A 48 53.83 -2.07 -44.70
C SER A 48 53.01 -2.91 -45.67
N ASP A 49 52.28 -3.92 -45.18
CA ASP A 49 51.37 -4.75 -45.98
C ASP A 49 50.18 -3.91 -46.46
N TRP A 50 49.56 -3.15 -45.56
CA TRP A 50 48.48 -2.23 -45.91
C TRP A 50 48.93 -1.20 -46.96
N MET A 51 50.11 -0.61 -46.82
CA MET A 51 50.68 0.30 -47.83
C MET A 51 50.88 -0.36 -49.20
N GLN A 52 51.26 -1.65 -49.22
CA GLN A 52 51.40 -2.41 -50.45
C GLN A 52 50.04 -2.71 -51.10
N ASP A 53 49.02 -2.99 -50.30
CA ASP A 53 47.67 -3.35 -50.75
C ASP A 53 46.85 -2.15 -51.26
N ARG A 54 47.24 -0.90 -50.94
CA ARG A 54 46.62 0.34 -51.44
C ARG A 54 46.72 0.58 -52.94
N ASN A 55 47.46 -0.27 -53.68
CA ASN A 55 47.65 -0.18 -55.13
C ASN A 55 48.32 1.13 -55.61
N GLU A 56 49.05 1.83 -54.72
CA GLU A 56 49.80 3.08 -54.98
C GLU A 56 51.26 2.84 -55.43
N GLY A 57 51.60 1.59 -55.79
CA GLY A 57 52.92 1.22 -56.31
C GLY A 57 54.00 0.99 -55.23
N PHE A 58 53.62 0.89 -53.95
CA PHE A 58 54.54 0.53 -52.86
C PHE A 58 54.84 -0.97 -52.82
N VAL A 59 56.06 -1.31 -52.37
CA VAL A 59 56.49 -2.68 -52.08
C VAL A 59 57.06 -2.72 -50.66
N ALA A 60 56.58 -3.67 -49.85
CA ALA A 60 57.02 -3.85 -48.48
C ALA A 60 58.41 -4.50 -48.40
N VAL A 61 59.29 -3.93 -47.58
CA VAL A 61 60.61 -4.48 -47.25
C VAL A 61 60.68 -4.69 -45.74
N LYS A 62 60.48 -5.92 -45.29
CA LYS A 62 60.43 -6.28 -43.87
C LYS A 62 61.81 -6.75 -43.40
N LEU A 63 62.37 -6.07 -42.39
CA LEU A 63 63.64 -6.45 -41.77
C LEU A 63 63.45 -7.46 -40.62
N GLY A 64 62.23 -7.56 -40.08
CA GLY A 64 61.89 -8.46 -38.98
C GLY A 64 62.19 -7.89 -37.59
N PRO A 65 62.21 -8.75 -36.57
CA PRO A 65 62.48 -8.38 -35.18
C PRO A 65 63.98 -8.24 -34.87
N ALA A 66 64.31 -7.45 -33.85
CA ALA A 66 65.62 -7.33 -33.21
C ALA A 66 66.77 -6.98 -34.19
N VAL A 67 66.53 -5.97 -35.03
CA VAL A 67 67.47 -5.57 -36.08
C VAL A 67 68.47 -4.54 -35.50
N PRO A 68 69.78 -4.82 -35.53
CA PRO A 68 70.79 -3.84 -35.14
C PRO A 68 70.68 -2.56 -35.97
N ILE A 69 70.90 -1.40 -35.34
CA ILE A 69 70.78 -0.10 -36.03
C ILE A 69 71.70 -0.02 -37.25
N ASP A 70 72.91 -0.57 -37.17
CA ASP A 70 73.83 -0.64 -38.31
C ASP A 70 73.25 -1.40 -39.50
N GLU A 71 72.51 -2.48 -39.24
CA GLU A 71 71.87 -3.26 -40.28
C GLU A 71 70.68 -2.50 -40.88
N VAL A 72 69.88 -1.81 -40.06
CA VAL A 72 68.80 -0.93 -40.56
C VAL A 72 69.36 0.13 -41.49
N ILE A 73 70.41 0.86 -41.06
CA ILE A 73 71.05 1.90 -41.89
C ILE A 73 71.61 1.33 -43.19
N ASN A 74 72.30 0.18 -43.14
CA ASN A 74 72.80 -0.47 -44.35
C ASN A 74 71.65 -0.86 -45.30
N LYS A 75 70.54 -1.35 -44.77
CA LYS A 75 69.36 -1.70 -45.56
C LYS A 75 68.64 -0.49 -46.13
N VAL A 76 68.58 0.66 -45.43
CA VAL A 76 68.11 1.93 -46.02
C VAL A 76 68.94 2.27 -47.26
N ARG A 77 70.27 2.17 -47.17
CA ARG A 77 71.19 2.50 -48.28
C ARG A 77 71.05 1.54 -49.47
N GLU A 78 70.87 0.25 -49.19
CA GLU A 78 70.68 -0.79 -50.22
C GLU A 78 69.30 -0.71 -50.88
N ALA A 79 68.25 -0.60 -50.07
CA ALA A 79 66.87 -0.66 -50.53
C ALA A 79 66.34 0.67 -51.04
N ARG A 80 66.96 1.81 -50.71
CA ARG A 80 66.52 3.18 -51.07
C ARG A 80 65.00 3.37 -50.90
N PRO A 81 64.46 3.10 -49.70
CA PRO A 81 63.03 3.25 -49.44
C PRO A 81 62.59 4.70 -49.48
N GLU A 82 61.32 4.93 -49.74
CA GLU A 82 60.66 6.23 -49.63
C GLU A 82 60.14 6.45 -48.20
N ILE A 83 59.77 5.37 -47.51
CA ILE A 83 59.30 5.37 -46.12
C ILE A 83 60.11 4.38 -45.32
N VAL A 84 60.56 4.78 -44.13
CA VAL A 84 61.24 3.90 -43.16
C VAL A 84 60.49 3.93 -41.84
N GLY A 85 59.83 2.83 -41.50
CA GLY A 85 59.18 2.64 -40.20
C GLY A 85 60.07 1.84 -39.25
N VAL A 86 60.42 2.42 -38.11
CA VAL A 86 61.16 1.72 -37.05
C VAL A 86 60.28 1.57 -35.81
N SER A 87 60.34 0.41 -35.16
CA SER A 87 59.56 0.16 -33.93
C SER A 87 60.42 -0.20 -32.72
N MET A 88 59.96 0.22 -31.54
CA MET A 88 60.41 -0.27 -30.23
C MET A 88 59.24 -0.23 -29.25
N ARG A 89 58.79 -1.42 -28.80
CA ARG A 89 57.55 -1.56 -28.01
C ARG A 89 57.74 -1.67 -26.50
N LEU A 90 58.94 -1.81 -25.95
CA LEU A 90 59.08 -1.81 -24.48
C LEU A 90 58.93 -0.38 -23.94
N GLY A 91 58.85 -0.20 -22.62
CA GLY A 91 58.72 1.12 -21.98
C GLY A 91 59.79 2.13 -22.41
N ASP A 92 59.71 3.35 -21.90
CA ASP A 92 60.58 4.46 -22.30
C ASP A 92 62.08 4.25 -22.04
N LEU A 93 62.46 3.32 -21.16
CA LEU A 93 63.84 3.01 -20.81
C LEU A 93 64.73 2.69 -22.02
N HIS A 94 65.78 3.49 -22.20
CA HIS A 94 66.80 3.39 -23.27
C HIS A 94 66.32 3.73 -24.69
N VAL A 95 65.09 4.23 -24.85
CA VAL A 95 64.60 4.74 -26.15
C VAL A 95 65.48 5.89 -26.63
N ASP A 96 65.86 6.80 -25.74
CA ASP A 96 66.76 7.92 -26.00
C ASP A 96 68.06 7.50 -26.69
N LYS A 97 68.69 6.43 -26.22
CA LYS A 97 69.97 5.92 -26.74
C LYS A 97 69.80 5.31 -28.11
N LEU A 98 68.77 4.48 -28.31
CA LEU A 98 68.52 3.81 -29.59
C LEU A 98 68.11 4.80 -30.67
N ILE A 99 67.26 5.77 -30.34
CA ILE A 99 66.86 6.83 -31.26
C ILE A 99 68.02 7.76 -31.56
N SER A 100 68.84 8.12 -30.56
CA SER A 100 70.05 8.90 -30.80
C SER A 100 71.00 8.19 -31.74
N GLU A 101 71.30 6.92 -31.50
CA GLU A 101 72.18 6.13 -32.37
C GLU A 101 71.61 6.03 -33.80
N PHE A 102 70.30 5.85 -33.95
CA PHE A 102 69.65 5.77 -35.26
C PHE A 102 69.70 7.10 -36.02
N VAL A 103 69.31 8.22 -35.39
CA VAL A 103 69.28 9.55 -35.98
C VAL A 103 70.69 10.04 -36.32
N GLU A 104 71.65 9.88 -35.42
CA GLU A 104 73.05 10.28 -35.63
C GLU A 104 73.69 9.48 -36.77
N LYS A 105 73.49 8.14 -36.81
CA LYS A 105 74.01 7.31 -37.90
C LYS A 105 73.31 7.62 -39.23
N ALA A 106 71.99 7.81 -39.24
CA ALA A 106 71.28 8.21 -40.45
C ALA A 106 71.83 9.54 -41.01
N THR A 107 72.05 10.52 -40.14
CA THR A 107 72.64 11.82 -40.50
C THR A 107 74.08 11.66 -41.03
N LEU A 108 74.93 10.89 -40.35
CA LEU A 108 76.33 10.64 -40.76
C LEU A 108 76.44 10.06 -42.17
N TYR A 109 75.48 9.22 -42.58
CA TYR A 109 75.45 8.59 -43.91
C TYR A 109 74.64 9.37 -44.96
N GLY A 110 74.24 10.62 -44.67
CA GLY A 110 73.47 11.47 -45.60
C GLY A 110 72.04 10.97 -45.85
N LEU A 111 71.47 10.26 -44.87
CA LEU A 111 70.11 9.70 -44.91
C LEU A 111 69.11 10.51 -44.07
N HIS A 112 69.50 11.69 -43.59
CA HIS A 112 68.60 12.56 -42.84
C HIS A 112 67.34 12.89 -43.66
N ALA A 113 66.18 13.00 -43.02
CA ALA A 113 64.89 13.24 -43.71
C ALA A 113 64.95 14.42 -44.70
N ARG A 114 65.52 15.56 -44.25
CA ARG A 114 65.70 16.79 -45.04
C ARG A 114 66.60 16.63 -46.27
N GLU A 115 67.58 15.74 -46.24
CA GLU A 115 68.57 15.57 -47.32
C GLU A 115 68.20 14.44 -48.29
N SER A 116 67.61 13.36 -47.76
CA SER A 116 67.33 12.12 -48.49
C SER A 116 65.93 12.06 -49.10
N GLY A 117 64.99 12.85 -48.59
CA GLY A 117 63.57 12.77 -48.94
C GLY A 117 62.85 11.54 -48.36
N ILE A 118 63.49 10.79 -47.45
CA ILE A 118 62.89 9.64 -46.77
C ILE A 118 61.95 10.13 -45.66
N ARG A 119 60.74 9.59 -45.63
CA ARG A 119 59.79 9.82 -44.53
C ARG A 119 59.99 8.76 -43.45
N TYR A 120 60.50 9.16 -42.29
CA TYR A 120 60.69 8.26 -41.17
C TYR A 120 59.45 8.23 -40.27
N ALA A 121 59.08 7.03 -39.82
CA ALA A 121 58.07 6.83 -38.80
C ALA A 121 58.66 6.04 -37.63
N PHE A 122 58.31 6.43 -36.40
CA PHE A 122 58.58 5.65 -35.20
C PHE A 122 57.28 5.08 -34.65
N SER A 123 57.34 3.87 -34.07
CA SER A 123 56.21 3.31 -33.30
C SER A 123 56.66 2.68 -31.98
N GLY A 124 55.92 2.94 -30.91
CA GLY A 124 56.15 2.39 -29.57
C GLY A 124 54.98 2.62 -28.62
N LEU A 125 55.06 2.17 -27.37
CA LEU A 125 54.03 2.50 -26.37
C LEU A 125 54.04 4.02 -26.10
N ARG A 126 52.92 4.57 -25.60
CA ARG A 126 52.77 6.02 -25.32
C ARG A 126 53.97 6.63 -24.57
N PRO A 127 54.55 6.03 -23.50
CA PRO A 127 55.74 6.57 -22.84
C PRO A 127 56.95 6.70 -23.78
N ALA A 128 57.26 5.64 -24.53
CA ALA A 128 58.38 5.63 -25.47
C ALA A 128 58.15 6.63 -26.61
N ALA A 129 56.95 6.65 -27.17
CA ALA A 129 56.57 7.59 -28.22
C ALA A 129 56.68 9.05 -27.75
N ASN A 130 56.30 9.36 -26.51
CA ASN A 130 56.45 10.69 -25.93
C ASN A 130 57.92 11.09 -25.69
N VAL A 131 58.79 10.15 -25.32
CA VAL A 131 60.24 10.42 -25.29
C VAL A 131 60.74 10.76 -26.70
N VAL A 132 60.34 10.01 -27.74
CA VAL A 132 60.72 10.35 -29.12
C VAL A 132 60.17 11.72 -29.54
N ARG A 133 58.90 12.03 -29.23
CA ARG A 133 58.31 13.34 -29.50
C ARG A 133 59.09 14.46 -28.82
N ALA A 134 59.45 14.29 -27.54
CA ALA A 134 60.28 15.22 -26.79
C ALA A 134 61.66 15.42 -27.45
N MET A 135 62.33 14.34 -27.88
CA MET A 135 63.63 14.40 -28.54
C MET A 135 63.59 15.08 -29.91
N THR A 136 62.51 14.91 -30.68
CA THR A 136 62.43 15.39 -32.06
C THR A 136 61.59 16.66 -32.25
N GLY A 137 61.14 17.28 -31.14
CA GLY A 137 60.40 18.54 -31.15
C GLY A 137 58.93 18.42 -31.56
N LEU A 138 58.37 17.21 -31.58
CA LEU A 138 56.95 16.99 -31.87
C LEU A 138 56.08 17.26 -30.62
N PRO A 139 54.80 17.63 -30.79
CA PRO A 139 53.88 17.81 -29.67
C PRO A 139 53.77 16.55 -28.82
N LEU A 140 53.76 16.71 -27.49
CA LEU A 140 53.55 15.60 -26.56
C LEU A 140 52.08 15.24 -26.48
N GLU A 141 51.80 13.95 -26.33
CA GLU A 141 50.45 13.43 -26.17
C GLU A 141 50.20 13.03 -24.71
N GLU A 142 48.95 13.11 -24.24
CA GLU A 142 48.63 12.78 -22.85
C GLU A 142 48.82 11.27 -22.58
N ASP A 143 49.61 10.94 -21.55
CA ASP A 143 49.77 9.58 -21.04
C ASP A 143 48.92 9.38 -19.78
N ARG A 144 47.76 8.75 -19.95
CA ARG A 144 46.76 8.53 -18.89
C ARG A 144 46.98 7.26 -18.09
N PHE A 145 47.66 6.26 -18.65
CA PHE A 145 47.63 4.88 -18.14
C PHE A 145 48.92 4.46 -17.46
N SER A 146 50.05 5.02 -17.89
CA SER A 146 51.35 4.65 -17.31
C SER A 146 51.52 5.31 -15.95
N ARG A 147 51.94 4.53 -14.95
CA ARG A 147 52.20 5.04 -13.60
C ARG A 147 53.37 6.00 -13.63
N GLU A 148 53.31 7.07 -12.84
CA GLU A 148 54.40 8.05 -12.77
C GLU A 148 55.74 7.40 -12.37
N GLU A 149 55.72 6.43 -11.46
CA GLU A 149 56.89 5.67 -11.02
C GLU A 149 57.52 4.79 -12.12
N GLU A 150 56.76 4.47 -13.17
CA GLU A 150 57.22 3.66 -14.31
C GLU A 150 57.81 4.51 -15.44
N ARG A 151 57.68 5.84 -15.36
CA ARG A 151 58.26 6.80 -16.31
C ARG A 151 59.71 7.06 -15.95
N ASN A 152 60.63 6.77 -16.87
CA ASN A 152 62.07 6.87 -16.66
C ASN A 152 62.64 8.25 -17.06
N TYR A 153 61.85 9.10 -17.73
CA TYR A 153 62.29 10.41 -18.23
C TYR A 153 61.32 11.52 -17.80
N ASP A 154 61.86 12.68 -17.44
CA ASP A 154 61.12 13.93 -17.44
C ASP A 154 61.10 14.48 -18.87
N LEU A 155 59.91 14.53 -19.47
CA LEU A 155 59.75 14.89 -20.88
C LEU A 155 60.14 16.35 -21.15
N GLU A 156 60.05 17.25 -20.17
CA GLU A 156 60.47 18.65 -20.34
C GLU A 156 61.99 18.77 -20.32
N ASP A 157 62.67 18.03 -19.43
CA ASP A 157 64.13 17.97 -19.41
C ASP A 157 64.68 17.39 -20.73
N VAL A 158 64.04 16.34 -21.26
CA VAL A 158 64.41 15.77 -22.57
C VAL A 158 64.20 16.79 -23.68
N ARG A 159 63.10 17.56 -23.68
CA ARG A 159 62.89 18.62 -24.67
C ARG A 159 63.99 19.68 -24.61
N VAL A 160 64.38 20.10 -23.41
CA VAL A 160 65.45 21.09 -23.22
C VAL A 160 66.79 20.54 -23.69
N GLU A 161 67.13 19.29 -23.35
CA GLU A 161 68.40 18.67 -23.76
C GLU A 161 68.54 18.54 -25.29
N PHE A 162 67.45 18.24 -25.99
CA PHE A 162 67.46 17.98 -27.43
C PHE A 162 67.09 19.19 -28.30
N ALA A 163 66.63 20.30 -27.71
CA ALA A 163 66.22 21.52 -28.43
C ALA A 163 67.31 22.07 -29.36
N ASP A 164 68.56 22.11 -28.90
CA ASP A 164 69.70 22.64 -29.67
C ASP A 164 70.30 21.63 -30.68
N ARG A 165 69.82 20.38 -30.69
CA ARG A 165 70.30 19.33 -31.60
C ARG A 165 69.52 19.35 -32.91
N ALA A 166 69.92 20.24 -33.83
CA ALA A 166 69.21 20.52 -35.09
C ALA A 166 68.90 19.32 -36.01
N HIS A 167 69.63 18.20 -35.88
CA HIS A 167 69.43 16.98 -36.67
C HIS A 167 68.43 15.97 -36.05
N PHE A 168 67.94 16.24 -34.84
CA PHE A 168 66.82 15.49 -34.26
C PHE A 168 65.47 16.13 -34.58
N GLN A 169 65.45 17.46 -34.74
CA GLN A 169 64.23 18.22 -34.99
C GLN A 169 63.63 17.85 -36.35
N ASP A 170 62.34 17.52 -36.35
CA ASP A 170 61.57 17.06 -37.52
C ASP A 170 62.15 15.81 -38.21
N PHE A 171 62.89 14.96 -37.49
CA PHE A 171 63.47 13.75 -38.08
C PHE A 171 62.38 12.72 -38.44
N PHE A 172 61.44 12.48 -37.53
CA PHE A 172 60.28 11.62 -37.76
C PHE A 172 59.11 12.45 -38.27
N ALA A 173 58.54 12.02 -39.40
CA ALA A 173 57.33 12.59 -39.95
C ALA A 173 56.06 12.00 -39.30
N LEU A 174 56.17 10.84 -38.64
CA LEU A 174 55.11 10.26 -37.81
C LEU A 174 55.73 9.60 -36.57
N VAL A 175 55.15 9.88 -35.40
CA VAL A 175 55.37 9.10 -34.19
C VAL A 175 54.04 8.47 -33.79
N ALA A 176 53.91 7.18 -34.05
CA ALA A 176 52.75 6.38 -33.74
C ALA A 176 52.87 5.71 -32.37
N ASP A 177 51.75 5.53 -31.69
CA ASP A 177 51.63 4.69 -30.52
C ASP A 177 50.36 3.85 -30.59
N ASP A 178 50.01 3.17 -29.50
CA ASP A 178 48.87 2.24 -29.47
C ASP A 178 47.50 2.92 -29.74
N PHE A 179 47.44 4.26 -29.73
CA PHE A 179 46.22 5.03 -29.98
C PHE A 179 46.20 5.73 -31.35
N ILE A 180 47.15 5.42 -32.24
CA ILE A 180 47.18 5.99 -33.60
C ILE A 180 45.91 5.63 -34.38
N SER A 181 45.29 6.60 -35.06
CA SER A 181 44.10 6.35 -35.87
C SER A 181 44.47 5.87 -37.29
N MET A 182 43.51 5.25 -37.98
CA MET A 182 43.69 4.92 -39.40
C MET A 182 43.82 6.17 -40.27
N GLU A 183 43.17 7.27 -39.88
CA GLU A 183 43.25 8.55 -40.57
C GLU A 183 44.66 9.12 -40.51
N ASP A 184 45.31 9.12 -39.34
CA ASP A 184 46.72 9.54 -39.18
C ASP A 184 47.66 8.71 -40.06
N LEU A 185 47.39 7.41 -40.18
CA LEU A 185 48.16 6.50 -41.04
C LEU A 185 47.90 6.78 -42.54
N GLU A 186 46.68 7.17 -42.91
CA GLU A 186 46.29 7.56 -44.27
C GLU A 186 46.87 8.92 -44.69
N GLU A 187 46.86 9.91 -43.80
CA GLU A 187 47.54 11.20 -43.98
C GLU A 187 49.04 10.99 -44.16
N PHE A 188 49.66 10.22 -43.26
CA PHE A 188 51.07 9.90 -43.37
C PHE A 188 51.39 9.12 -44.66
N ALA A 189 50.55 8.17 -45.06
CA ALA A 189 50.72 7.41 -46.30
C ALA A 189 50.67 8.32 -47.54
N SER A 190 49.61 9.14 -47.64
CA SER A 190 49.30 10.01 -48.78
C SER A 190 50.26 11.20 -48.91
N GLY A 191 50.91 11.62 -47.82
CA GLY A 191 51.83 12.77 -47.83
C GLY A 191 51.12 14.12 -47.90
N GLN A 192 49.82 14.15 -47.64
CA GLN A 192 49.03 15.37 -47.49
C GLN A 192 48.93 15.71 -46.00
N ALA A 193 49.41 16.90 -45.63
CA ALA A 193 49.17 17.49 -44.32
C ALA A 193 47.97 18.44 -44.44
N GLU A 194 46.77 17.87 -44.55
CA GLU A 194 45.55 18.63 -44.30
C GLU A 194 44.91 18.04 -43.06
N THR A 195 44.90 18.82 -41.97
CA THR A 195 44.11 18.50 -40.77
C THR A 195 42.65 18.37 -41.18
N ALA A 196 42.17 17.14 -41.28
CA ALA A 196 40.76 16.86 -41.41
C ALA A 196 40.04 17.43 -40.17
N GLY A 197 39.30 18.52 -40.35
CA GLY A 197 38.42 19.01 -39.32
C GLY A 197 37.37 17.93 -39.06
N ALA A 198 37.33 17.40 -37.83
CA ALA A 198 36.30 16.47 -37.38
C ALA A 198 34.93 16.94 -37.89
N GLU A 199 34.23 16.09 -38.65
CA GLU A 199 32.88 16.38 -39.12
C GLU A 199 32.05 16.89 -37.92
N GLN A 200 31.54 18.13 -37.98
CA GLN A 200 30.66 18.65 -36.95
C GLN A 200 29.35 17.86 -36.99
N VAL A 201 29.22 16.89 -36.08
CA VAL A 201 28.01 16.09 -35.90
C VAL A 201 26.96 16.94 -35.20
N GLU A 202 25.82 17.15 -35.86
CA GLU A 202 24.66 17.77 -35.22
C GLU A 202 23.96 16.74 -34.34
N TRP A 203 24.16 16.86 -33.03
CA TRP A 203 23.60 15.96 -32.03
C TRP A 203 22.16 16.32 -31.66
N SER A 204 21.22 15.39 -31.85
CA SER A 204 19.81 15.58 -31.50
C SER A 204 19.58 15.62 -29.97
N ASP A 205 18.73 16.55 -29.51
CA ASP A 205 18.26 16.63 -28.11
C ASP A 205 16.96 15.83 -27.87
N ASP A 206 16.56 14.98 -28.83
CA ASP A 206 15.47 14.01 -28.72
C ASP A 206 16.01 12.58 -28.48
N LEU A 207 15.33 11.83 -27.60
CA LEU A 207 15.79 10.49 -27.19
C LEU A 207 15.79 9.49 -28.35
N ILE A 208 14.72 9.45 -29.16
CA ILE A 208 14.54 8.42 -30.19
C ILE A 208 15.55 8.66 -31.31
N GLU A 209 15.67 9.90 -31.74
CA GLU A 209 16.67 10.28 -32.74
C GLU A 209 18.09 10.05 -32.22
N ARG A 210 18.37 10.30 -30.93
CA ARG A 210 19.68 10.00 -30.34
C ARG A 210 20.01 8.50 -30.36
N ILE A 211 19.05 7.64 -29.99
CA ILE A 211 19.21 6.18 -30.05
C ILE A 211 19.58 5.75 -31.48
N ARG A 212 18.84 6.26 -32.46
CA ARG A 212 19.06 5.98 -33.87
C ARG A 212 20.45 6.41 -34.35
N LEU A 213 20.83 7.66 -34.08
CA LEU A 213 22.11 8.23 -34.52
C LEU A 213 23.31 7.42 -34.00
N VAL A 214 23.32 7.06 -32.72
CA VAL A 214 24.41 6.28 -32.12
C VAL A 214 24.42 4.85 -32.65
N ARG A 215 23.24 4.25 -32.85
CA ARG A 215 23.16 2.91 -33.42
C ARG A 215 23.71 2.86 -34.84
N GLU A 216 23.37 3.83 -35.68
CA GLU A 216 23.82 3.92 -37.08
C GLU A 216 25.32 4.23 -37.18
N ARG A 217 25.86 5.08 -36.29
CA ARG A 217 27.27 5.51 -36.31
C ARG A 217 28.22 4.53 -35.64
N GLU A 218 27.83 3.99 -34.48
CA GLU A 218 28.74 3.25 -33.59
C GLU A 218 28.32 1.78 -33.40
N GLY A 219 27.16 1.36 -33.90
CA GLY A 219 26.69 -0.03 -33.77
C GLY A 219 26.37 -0.48 -32.34
N ARG A 220 26.28 0.45 -31.37
CA ARG A 220 26.05 0.16 -29.95
C ARG A 220 24.78 0.85 -29.40
N PRO A 221 24.28 0.43 -28.22
CA PRO A 221 23.25 1.17 -27.48
C PRO A 221 23.78 2.52 -27.00
N ILE A 222 22.87 3.44 -26.70
CA ILE A 222 23.26 4.68 -26.03
C ILE A 222 23.60 4.39 -24.57
N ILE A 223 24.60 5.09 -24.04
CA ILE A 223 25.05 4.91 -22.67
C ILE A 223 24.41 5.99 -21.78
N ARG A 224 24.01 5.58 -20.59
CA ARG A 224 23.51 6.43 -19.51
C ARG A 224 24.33 6.16 -18.25
N ALA A 225 24.70 7.20 -17.51
CA ALA A 225 25.33 7.03 -16.19
C ALA A 225 24.82 8.08 -15.18
N HIS A 226 24.85 7.73 -13.89
CA HIS A 226 24.50 8.64 -12.81
C HIS A 226 25.64 9.59 -12.44
N ILE A 227 25.30 10.85 -12.17
CA ILE A 227 26.22 11.82 -11.56
C ILE A 227 25.46 12.74 -10.61
N GLY A 228 26.04 12.96 -9.44
CA GLY A 228 25.53 13.89 -8.43
C GLY A 228 26.45 13.86 -7.22
N ILE A 229 27.36 14.82 -7.16
CA ILE A 229 28.40 14.87 -6.13
C ILE A 229 27.81 15.46 -4.85
N ALA A 230 27.94 14.72 -3.76
CA ALA A 230 27.60 15.14 -2.40
C ALA A 230 28.54 16.27 -1.96
N ALA A 231 28.08 17.50 -2.13
CA ALA A 231 28.85 18.70 -1.81
C ALA A 231 27.95 19.77 -1.19
N ALA A 232 28.58 20.82 -0.64
CA ALA A 232 27.86 21.98 -0.10
C ALA A 232 27.23 22.86 -1.19
N THR A 233 27.70 22.75 -2.44
CA THR A 233 27.22 23.53 -3.59
C THR A 233 27.12 22.65 -4.84
N ILE A 234 26.46 23.15 -5.88
CA ILE A 234 26.26 22.42 -7.14
C ILE A 234 27.52 22.37 -8.04
N GLU A 235 28.55 23.19 -7.74
CA GLU A 235 29.74 23.37 -8.59
C GLU A 235 30.49 22.07 -8.95
N PRO A 236 30.73 21.14 -8.01
CA PRO A 236 31.47 19.92 -8.33
C PRO A 236 30.70 19.07 -9.36
N THR A 237 29.38 19.00 -9.24
CA THR A 237 28.52 18.27 -10.18
C THR A 237 28.56 18.92 -11.56
N ILE A 238 28.51 20.26 -11.65
CA ILE A 238 28.63 20.97 -12.93
C ILE A 238 29.95 20.63 -13.62
N LYS A 239 31.09 20.77 -12.92
CA LYS A 239 32.42 20.47 -13.48
C LYS A 239 32.55 19.01 -13.90
N ALA A 240 31.96 18.09 -13.14
CA ALA A 240 31.94 16.68 -13.50
C ALA A 240 31.17 16.44 -14.80
N ILE A 241 29.99 17.06 -14.97
CA ILE A 241 29.20 16.96 -16.21
C ILE A 241 29.97 17.52 -17.40
N GLU A 242 30.62 18.68 -17.25
CA GLU A 242 31.44 19.29 -18.30
C GLU A 242 32.54 18.31 -18.76
N LYS A 243 33.29 17.74 -17.82
CA LYS A 243 34.35 16.76 -18.09
C LYS A 243 33.80 15.49 -18.77
N LEU A 244 32.64 14.99 -18.33
CA LEU A 244 32.02 13.79 -18.88
C LEU A 244 31.50 14.00 -20.31
N ALA A 245 30.92 15.16 -20.58
CA ALA A 245 30.45 15.54 -21.90
C ALA A 245 31.61 15.73 -22.88
N GLU A 246 32.68 16.42 -22.46
CA GLU A 246 33.91 16.62 -23.25
C GLU A 246 34.63 15.30 -23.55
N ALA A 247 34.59 14.33 -22.63
CA ALA A 247 35.12 12.98 -22.84
C ALA A 247 34.20 12.07 -23.66
N GLU A 248 33.02 12.56 -24.07
CA GLU A 248 31.99 11.79 -24.78
C GLU A 248 31.66 10.44 -24.10
N ALA A 249 31.68 10.44 -22.76
CA ALA A 249 31.60 9.21 -21.98
C ALA A 249 30.27 8.46 -22.19
N PHE A 250 29.18 9.22 -22.35
CA PHE A 250 27.81 8.70 -22.48
C PHE A 250 26.92 9.69 -23.23
N GLU A 251 25.72 9.26 -23.61
CA GLU A 251 24.74 10.14 -24.28
C GLU A 251 23.65 10.66 -23.35
N ILE A 252 23.47 10.07 -22.16
CA ILE A 252 22.49 10.55 -21.17
C ILE A 252 23.19 10.79 -19.83
N VAL A 253 23.20 12.04 -19.38
CA VAL A 253 23.51 12.38 -17.99
C VAL A 253 22.28 12.15 -17.11
N SER A 254 22.39 11.25 -16.15
CA SER A 254 21.34 10.96 -15.18
C SER A 254 21.65 11.63 -13.85
N LEU A 255 21.10 12.83 -13.65
CA LEU A 255 21.29 13.64 -12.44
C LEU A 255 20.77 12.89 -11.20
N ALA A 256 21.60 12.83 -10.17
CA ALA A 256 21.27 12.29 -8.86
C ALA A 256 21.16 13.44 -7.82
N PRO A 257 19.97 14.07 -7.68
CA PRO A 257 19.73 15.07 -6.64
C PRO A 257 19.76 14.46 -5.24
N ASP A 258 20.14 15.25 -4.24
CA ASP A 258 19.97 14.85 -2.84
C ASP A 258 18.49 14.69 -2.46
N GLN A 259 18.23 14.00 -1.35
CA GLN A 259 16.86 13.67 -0.94
C GLN A 259 16.02 14.94 -0.70
N THR A 260 16.61 15.97 -0.10
CA THR A 260 15.97 17.27 0.13
C THR A 260 15.51 17.93 -1.18
N SER A 261 16.33 17.88 -2.24
CA SER A 261 15.93 18.35 -3.57
C SER A 261 14.75 17.58 -4.15
N GLN A 262 14.71 16.25 -3.95
CA GLN A 262 13.64 15.40 -4.48
C GLN A 262 12.29 15.71 -3.84
N GLU A 263 12.28 16.13 -2.58
CA GLU A 263 11.07 16.41 -1.81
C GLU A 263 10.65 17.89 -1.84
N LEU A 264 11.60 18.83 -1.72
CA LEU A 264 11.28 20.22 -1.35
C LEU A 264 11.59 21.26 -2.43
N LEU A 265 12.19 20.88 -3.57
CA LEU A 265 12.65 21.87 -4.56
C LEU A 265 11.53 22.80 -5.07
N ALA A 266 10.33 22.27 -5.30
CA ALA A 266 9.19 23.10 -5.73
C ALA A 266 8.84 24.17 -4.68
N LYS A 267 8.83 23.79 -3.40
CA LYS A 267 8.56 24.69 -2.25
C LYS A 267 9.66 25.72 -2.05
N PHE A 268 10.92 25.33 -2.26
CA PHE A 268 12.06 26.25 -2.25
C PHE A 268 11.93 27.33 -3.32
N ILE A 269 11.55 26.95 -4.53
CA ILE A 269 11.39 27.89 -5.65
C ILE A 269 10.23 28.87 -5.41
N ARG A 270 9.13 28.40 -4.78
CA ARG A 270 8.00 29.26 -4.43
C ARG A 270 8.22 30.10 -3.16
N GLY A 271 9.28 29.85 -2.41
CA GLY A 271 9.59 30.55 -1.16
C GLY A 271 8.72 30.12 0.04
N GLU A 272 8.07 28.96 -0.06
CA GLU A 272 7.27 28.36 1.02
C GLU A 272 8.17 27.70 2.07
N GLU A 273 9.34 27.20 1.65
CA GLU A 273 10.35 26.61 2.51
C GLU A 273 11.71 27.28 2.31
N ASP A 274 12.50 27.36 3.38
CA ASP A 274 13.83 27.97 3.36
C ASP A 274 14.90 26.87 3.20
N PRO A 275 15.62 26.82 2.05
CA PRO A 275 16.68 25.84 1.80
C PRO A 275 17.75 25.77 2.89
N SER A 276 18.03 26.88 3.59
CA SER A 276 19.11 26.97 4.60
C SER A 276 18.83 26.17 5.87
N LYS A 277 17.57 25.78 6.10
CA LYS A 277 17.16 24.91 7.22
C LYS A 277 17.55 23.45 7.02
N TYR A 278 17.92 23.07 5.80
CA TYR A 278 18.17 21.68 5.41
C TYR A 278 19.64 21.50 5.03
N LEU A 279 20.18 20.32 5.32
CA LEU A 279 21.56 20.00 4.97
C LEU A 279 21.69 19.82 3.45
N ALA A 280 22.74 20.40 2.88
CA ALA A 280 23.08 20.26 1.47
C ALA A 280 23.92 19.00 1.23
N GLY A 281 23.65 18.30 0.14
CA GLY A 281 24.51 17.22 -0.37
C GLY A 281 24.26 15.86 0.27
N GLN A 282 23.11 15.64 0.91
CA GLN A 282 22.79 14.37 1.56
C GLN A 282 22.44 13.29 0.51
N GLY A 283 23.46 12.58 0.04
CA GLY A 283 23.32 11.47 -0.90
C GLY A 283 23.15 11.89 -2.36
N GLY A 284 23.51 13.12 -2.72
CA GLY A 284 23.47 13.59 -4.10
C GLY A 284 23.74 15.09 -4.25
N ALA A 285 23.48 15.62 -5.45
CA ALA A 285 23.69 17.02 -5.78
C ALA A 285 22.65 17.94 -5.09
N PRO A 286 23.07 19.03 -4.42
CA PRO A 286 22.16 19.94 -3.71
C PRO A 286 21.52 20.97 -4.66
N ILE A 287 20.50 20.56 -5.41
CA ILE A 287 19.75 21.47 -6.30
C ILE A 287 18.78 22.28 -5.45
N ARG A 288 18.88 23.61 -5.44
CA ARG A 288 18.04 24.48 -4.59
C ARG A 288 17.28 25.55 -5.36
N THR A 289 17.69 25.86 -6.58
CA THR A 289 17.13 26.96 -7.36
C THR A 289 16.92 26.60 -8.83
N ILE A 290 16.11 27.39 -9.54
CA ILE A 290 15.98 27.33 -11.00
C ILE A 290 17.33 27.56 -11.69
N GLU A 291 18.17 28.44 -11.13
CA GLU A 291 19.48 28.74 -11.71
C GLU A 291 20.39 27.52 -11.69
N ASP A 292 20.35 26.70 -10.64
CA ASP A 292 21.09 25.44 -10.58
C ASP A 292 20.70 24.51 -11.75
N LEU A 293 19.40 24.41 -12.08
CA LEU A 293 18.91 23.61 -13.21
C LEU A 293 19.43 24.10 -14.54
N LYS A 294 19.38 25.42 -14.78
CA LYS A 294 19.88 26.03 -16.02
C LYS A 294 21.38 25.79 -16.19
N ARG A 295 22.14 25.90 -15.09
CA ARG A 295 23.59 25.67 -15.08
C ARG A 295 23.94 24.21 -15.34
N LEU A 296 23.21 23.26 -14.73
CA LEU A 296 23.35 21.83 -15.03
C LEU A 296 23.06 21.53 -16.50
N LYS A 297 22.01 22.12 -17.08
CA LYS A 297 21.73 21.94 -18.52
C LYS A 297 22.80 22.57 -19.39
N ALA A 298 23.29 23.76 -19.05
CA ALA A 298 24.37 24.42 -19.78
C ALA A 298 25.66 23.59 -19.79
N ALA A 299 25.97 22.89 -18.69
CA ALA A 299 27.12 21.97 -18.61
C ALA A 299 27.06 20.83 -19.64
N THR A 300 25.84 20.41 -20.04
CA THR A 300 25.65 19.38 -21.08
C THR A 300 25.81 19.90 -22.51
N ARG A 301 25.92 21.21 -22.76
CA ARG A 301 25.95 21.77 -24.12
C ARG A 301 27.38 21.87 -24.68
N ARG A 302 28.13 20.77 -24.59
CA ARG A 302 29.50 20.62 -25.10
C ARG A 302 29.84 19.15 -25.37
N GLY A 303 30.98 18.89 -26.03
CA GLY A 303 31.39 17.55 -26.43
C GLY A 303 30.32 16.87 -27.28
N ASN A 304 29.78 15.74 -26.82
CA ASN A 304 28.71 15.03 -27.51
C ASN A 304 27.27 15.48 -27.15
N PHE A 305 27.11 16.59 -26.43
CA PHE A 305 25.83 17.20 -26.07
C PHE A 305 24.86 16.22 -25.37
N PRO A 306 25.21 15.62 -24.21
CA PRO A 306 24.40 14.57 -23.61
C PRO A 306 23.00 15.06 -23.21
N LEU A 307 22.01 14.19 -23.39
CA LEU A 307 20.64 14.40 -22.94
C LEU A 307 20.59 14.41 -21.40
N THR A 308 19.60 15.09 -20.83
CA THR A 308 19.45 15.20 -19.37
C THR A 308 18.27 14.37 -18.86
N ARG A 309 18.50 13.62 -17.79
CA ARG A 309 17.48 12.88 -17.04
C ARG A 309 17.68 13.11 -15.54
N ILE A 310 16.58 13.16 -14.79
CA ILE A 310 16.58 13.31 -13.33
C ILE A 310 15.48 12.41 -12.73
N TYR A 311 15.47 12.17 -11.42
CA TYR A 311 14.34 11.48 -10.78
C TYR A 311 13.10 12.39 -10.74
N THR A 312 11.91 11.77 -10.73
CA THR A 312 10.62 12.47 -10.70
C THR A 312 10.40 13.36 -9.46
N GLY A 313 11.07 13.06 -8.35
CA GLY A 313 10.82 13.66 -7.05
C GLY A 313 9.98 12.74 -6.15
N THR A 314 9.75 13.15 -4.92
CA THR A 314 8.98 12.38 -3.91
C THR A 314 7.80 13.16 -3.33
N ASP A 315 7.63 14.42 -3.73
CA ASP A 315 6.48 15.27 -3.39
C ASP A 315 6.19 16.25 -4.54
N GLU A 316 4.93 16.68 -4.70
CA GLU A 316 4.46 17.57 -5.76
C GLU A 316 4.98 17.22 -7.18
N LEU A 317 4.81 15.96 -7.57
CA LEU A 317 5.45 15.35 -8.74
C LEU A 317 5.15 16.11 -10.05
N VAL A 318 3.92 16.60 -10.19
CA VAL A 318 3.50 17.37 -11.38
C VAL A 318 4.18 18.74 -11.45
N GLU A 319 4.40 19.40 -10.31
CA GLU A 319 5.09 20.69 -10.28
C GLU A 319 6.59 20.53 -10.60
N LEU A 320 7.22 19.51 -10.02
CA LEU A 320 8.59 19.14 -10.35
C LEU A 320 8.73 18.78 -11.84
N ALA A 321 7.78 18.02 -12.41
CA ALA A 321 7.77 17.69 -13.83
C ALA A 321 7.80 18.93 -14.75
N LYS A 322 7.06 19.99 -14.40
CA LYS A 322 7.10 21.27 -15.13
C LYS A 322 8.50 21.88 -15.12
N LEU A 323 9.14 21.92 -13.96
CA LEU A 323 10.50 22.46 -13.79
C LEU A 323 11.53 21.66 -14.59
N TRP A 324 11.46 20.33 -14.57
CA TRP A 324 12.35 19.45 -15.34
C TRP A 324 12.19 19.65 -16.83
N TYR A 325 10.95 19.74 -17.31
CA TYR A 325 10.67 19.96 -18.73
C TYR A 325 11.19 21.33 -19.20
N GLU A 326 10.90 22.39 -18.45
CA GLU A 326 11.25 23.75 -18.83
C GLU A 326 12.76 24.02 -18.81
N HIS A 327 13.47 23.52 -17.79
CA HIS A 327 14.86 23.92 -17.56
C HIS A 327 15.90 22.88 -17.97
N LEU A 328 15.53 21.60 -18.04
CA LEU A 328 16.45 20.52 -18.44
C LEU A 328 16.15 19.95 -19.83
N ASN A 329 14.97 20.25 -20.41
CA ASN A 329 14.41 19.50 -21.54
C ASN A 329 14.59 17.99 -21.32
N MET A 330 14.05 17.50 -20.21
CA MET A 330 14.24 16.12 -19.76
C MET A 330 13.92 15.10 -20.87
N ALA A 331 14.81 14.11 -21.05
CA ALA A 331 14.66 13.07 -22.07
C ALA A 331 13.47 12.16 -21.79
N PHE A 332 13.42 11.61 -20.57
CA PHE A 332 12.30 10.82 -20.04
C PHE A 332 12.35 10.83 -18.50
N PRO A 333 11.20 10.87 -17.81
CA PRO A 333 11.10 10.72 -16.37
C PRO A 333 11.05 9.26 -15.95
N ALA A 334 11.31 9.03 -14.66
CA ALA A 334 11.12 7.74 -13.99
C ALA A 334 10.12 7.91 -12.86
N VAL A 335 8.90 7.41 -13.04
CA VAL A 335 7.78 7.57 -12.10
C VAL A 335 7.41 6.19 -11.55
N PRO A 336 7.63 5.89 -10.27
CA PRO A 336 7.15 4.65 -9.66
C PRO A 336 5.63 4.67 -9.49
N ILE A 337 4.97 3.55 -9.23
CA ILE A 337 3.54 3.46 -8.88
C ILE A 337 3.38 3.07 -7.42
N PHE A 338 4.07 2.02 -6.98
CA PHE A 338 3.99 1.51 -5.61
C PHE A 338 4.93 2.22 -4.62
N PHE A 339 6.03 2.84 -5.09
CA PHE A 339 7.11 3.35 -4.24
C PHE A 339 7.20 4.88 -4.20
N TYR A 340 8.22 5.42 -3.50
CA TYR A 340 8.47 6.86 -3.30
C TYR A 340 7.40 7.52 -2.44
N ASN A 341 6.94 6.79 -1.43
CA ASN A 341 5.86 7.20 -0.54
C ASN A 341 6.11 6.57 0.84
N GLN A 342 5.08 6.50 1.68
CA GLN A 342 5.19 5.94 3.01
C GLN A 342 5.54 4.43 3.05
N ILE A 343 5.35 3.67 1.96
CA ILE A 343 5.68 2.23 1.91
C ILE A 343 7.19 1.97 2.06
N ASP A 344 8.01 2.86 1.52
CA ASP A 344 9.47 2.78 1.56
C ASP A 344 10.12 3.94 2.33
N GLY A 345 9.30 4.80 2.95
CA GLY A 345 9.73 5.92 3.77
C GLY A 345 10.44 7.04 3.00
N ARG A 346 10.40 7.03 1.66
CA ARG A 346 11.12 8.02 0.83
C ARG A 346 10.31 9.27 0.52
N GLY A 347 8.99 9.24 0.68
CA GLY A 347 8.11 10.37 0.40
C GLY A 347 7.05 10.57 1.48
N PRO A 348 6.56 11.81 1.68
CA PRO A 348 5.55 12.12 2.69
C PRO A 348 4.15 11.64 2.30
N ILE A 349 3.91 11.39 1.01
CA ILE A 349 2.61 11.01 0.44
C ILE A 349 2.15 9.66 1.00
N SER A 350 0.87 9.55 1.36
CA SER A 350 0.28 8.27 1.78
C SER A 350 0.27 7.26 0.63
N ILE A 351 0.31 5.96 0.94
CA ILE A 351 0.33 4.89 -0.07
C ILE A 351 -0.89 4.98 -1.02
N ARG A 352 -2.08 5.32 -0.50
CA ARG A 352 -3.27 5.41 -1.33
C ARG A 352 -3.28 6.65 -2.23
N ASP A 353 -2.83 7.78 -1.70
CA ASP A 353 -2.81 9.06 -2.44
C ASP A 353 -1.70 9.07 -3.49
N SER A 354 -0.61 8.33 -3.26
CA SER A 354 0.51 8.26 -4.20
C SER A 354 0.07 7.75 -5.56
N PHE A 355 -0.78 6.73 -5.64
CA PHE A 355 -1.28 6.24 -6.94
C PHE A 355 -1.91 7.35 -7.79
N VAL A 356 -2.68 8.26 -7.17
CA VAL A 356 -3.33 9.38 -7.87
C VAL A 356 -2.30 10.39 -8.37
N GLU A 357 -1.36 10.78 -7.51
CA GLU A 357 -0.31 11.77 -7.84
C GLU A 357 0.64 11.24 -8.93
N HIS A 358 1.07 9.98 -8.83
CA HIS A 358 1.96 9.36 -9.83
C HIS A 358 1.25 9.21 -11.19
N TYR A 359 -0.03 8.83 -11.20
CA TYR A 359 -0.82 8.77 -12.44
C TYR A 359 -1.01 10.15 -13.07
N ALA A 360 -1.23 11.19 -12.26
CA ALA A 360 -1.32 12.56 -12.74
C ALA A 360 0.00 13.01 -13.41
N ALA A 361 1.15 12.69 -12.80
CA ALA A 361 2.46 12.95 -13.37
C ALA A 361 2.65 12.21 -14.71
N ILE A 362 2.31 10.92 -14.79
CA ILE A 362 2.41 10.14 -16.03
C ILE A 362 1.55 10.74 -17.15
N ARG A 363 0.28 11.09 -16.86
CA ARG A 363 -0.61 11.72 -17.85
C ARG A 363 -0.07 13.08 -18.32
N TRP A 364 0.55 13.84 -17.44
CA TRP A 364 1.15 15.13 -17.78
C TRP A 364 2.31 14.98 -18.80
N TRP A 365 3.15 13.95 -18.63
CA TRP A 365 4.21 13.61 -19.57
C TRP A 365 3.68 13.03 -20.88
N ALA A 366 2.68 12.14 -20.79
CA ALA A 366 1.99 11.58 -21.95
C ALA A 366 1.41 12.65 -22.88
N ALA A 367 0.76 13.67 -22.30
CA ALA A 367 0.18 14.80 -23.06
C ALA A 367 1.23 15.62 -23.85
N ARG A 368 2.52 15.48 -23.53
CA ARG A 368 3.65 16.12 -24.22
C ARG A 368 4.40 15.19 -25.16
N GLY A 369 3.95 13.94 -25.29
CA GLY A 369 4.60 12.93 -26.14
C GLY A 369 6.00 12.51 -25.65
N LYS A 370 6.33 12.74 -24.37
CA LYS A 370 7.64 12.36 -23.82
C LYS A 370 7.67 10.86 -23.52
N PRO A 371 8.78 10.15 -23.84
CA PRO A 371 8.98 8.80 -23.35
C PRO A 371 9.00 8.76 -21.82
N LEU A 372 8.63 7.63 -21.21
CA LEU A 372 8.54 7.51 -19.76
C LEU A 372 8.96 6.12 -19.25
N GLU A 373 9.76 6.11 -18.19
CA GLU A 373 10.14 4.93 -17.41
C GLU A 373 9.17 4.79 -16.22
N ILE A 374 8.60 3.59 -16.03
CA ILE A 374 7.98 3.21 -14.75
C ILE A 374 8.91 2.20 -14.11
N ASN A 375 9.41 2.56 -12.93
CA ASN A 375 10.61 1.97 -12.38
C ASN A 375 10.29 1.11 -11.13
N ASP A 376 9.08 0.57 -11.01
CA ASP A 376 8.68 -0.28 -9.89
C ASP A 376 9.31 -1.67 -9.86
N PRO A 377 9.51 -2.39 -10.98
CA PRO A 377 9.91 -3.80 -10.92
C PRO A 377 11.24 -4.01 -10.18
N HIS A 378 12.19 -3.10 -10.36
CA HIS A 378 13.47 -3.17 -9.65
C HIS A 378 13.36 -2.73 -8.18
N GLN A 379 12.38 -1.90 -7.81
CA GLN A 379 12.14 -1.56 -6.42
C GLN A 379 11.65 -2.79 -5.64
N TRP A 380 10.83 -3.65 -6.28
CA TRP A 380 10.50 -4.97 -5.73
C TRP A 380 11.75 -5.85 -5.61
N GLY A 381 12.58 -5.92 -6.64
CA GLY A 381 13.83 -6.70 -6.62
C GLY A 381 14.81 -6.25 -5.51
N LEU A 382 14.94 -4.94 -5.26
CA LEU A 382 15.77 -4.37 -4.18
C LEU A 382 15.32 -4.81 -2.79
N ARG A 383 14.06 -5.24 -2.68
CA ARG A 383 13.43 -5.73 -1.45
C ARG A 383 13.28 -7.25 -1.46
N TYR A 384 14.04 -7.95 -2.31
CA TYR A 384 14.08 -9.40 -2.43
C TYR A 384 12.73 -10.03 -2.79
N ALA A 385 11.88 -9.33 -3.56
CA ALA A 385 10.68 -9.96 -4.12
C ALA A 385 11.06 -11.13 -5.05
N SER A 386 10.16 -12.10 -5.22
CA SER A 386 10.37 -13.23 -6.11
C SER A 386 10.51 -12.79 -7.57
N ASP A 387 11.18 -13.61 -8.39
CA ASP A 387 11.31 -13.38 -9.83
C ASP A 387 9.93 -13.26 -10.50
N ASP A 388 8.94 -14.05 -10.01
CA ASP A 388 7.54 -13.99 -10.44
C ASP A 388 6.91 -12.62 -10.17
N MET A 389 7.14 -12.04 -8.99
CA MET A 389 6.61 -10.73 -8.62
C MET A 389 7.21 -9.61 -9.47
N GLN A 390 8.52 -9.65 -9.69
CA GLN A 390 9.19 -8.69 -10.57
C GLN A 390 8.69 -8.80 -12.02
N THR A 391 8.48 -10.02 -12.52
CA THR A 391 7.91 -10.26 -13.86
C THR A 391 6.47 -9.78 -13.96
N THR A 392 5.65 -10.05 -12.92
CA THR A 392 4.26 -9.57 -12.81
C THR A 392 4.21 -8.05 -12.91
N ASP A 393 5.03 -7.37 -12.11
CA ASP A 393 5.03 -5.93 -12.04
C ASP A 393 5.50 -5.28 -13.35
N HIS A 394 6.51 -5.85 -14.03
CA HIS A 394 6.91 -5.42 -15.37
C HIS A 394 5.75 -5.37 -16.36
N VAL A 395 4.90 -6.39 -16.35
CA VAL A 395 3.74 -6.46 -17.23
C VAL A 395 2.67 -5.45 -16.79
N LEU A 396 2.40 -5.36 -15.49
CA LEU A 396 1.45 -4.39 -14.93
C LEU A 396 1.83 -2.96 -15.32
N VAL A 397 3.08 -2.55 -15.10
CA VAL A 397 3.49 -1.17 -15.35
C VAL A 397 3.51 -0.82 -16.85
N ALA A 398 3.75 -1.78 -17.73
CA ALA A 398 3.59 -1.57 -19.17
C ALA A 398 2.13 -1.30 -19.54
N VAL A 399 1.19 -2.03 -18.94
CA VAL A 399 -0.25 -1.78 -19.11
C VAL A 399 -0.64 -0.41 -18.53
N ILE A 400 -0.12 -0.03 -17.36
CA ILE A 400 -0.33 1.30 -16.77
C ILE A 400 0.16 2.39 -17.74
N ALA A 401 1.38 2.27 -18.25
CA ALA A 401 1.93 3.23 -19.21
C ALA A 401 1.03 3.38 -20.45
N LEU A 402 0.63 2.25 -21.05
CA LEU A 402 -0.29 2.22 -22.20
C LEU A 402 -1.61 2.93 -21.90
N LYS A 403 -2.30 2.53 -20.80
CA LYS A 403 -3.64 3.04 -20.46
C LYS A 403 -3.63 4.50 -19.97
N LEU A 404 -2.49 4.99 -19.47
CA LEU A 404 -2.30 6.40 -19.13
C LEU A 404 -1.86 7.26 -20.33
N GLY A 405 -1.66 6.65 -21.50
CA GLY A 405 -1.43 7.34 -22.78
C GLY A 405 0.04 7.52 -23.17
N ILE A 406 0.97 6.82 -22.51
CA ILE A 406 2.38 6.82 -22.92
C ILE A 406 2.51 6.04 -24.23
N LYS A 407 3.18 6.66 -25.22
CA LYS A 407 3.47 6.02 -26.51
C LYS A 407 4.84 5.35 -26.55
N HIS A 408 5.84 5.93 -25.89
CA HIS A 408 7.20 5.40 -25.82
C HIS A 408 7.51 5.01 -24.37
N TYR A 409 7.32 3.73 -24.05
CA TYR A 409 7.56 3.20 -22.71
C TYR A 409 9.01 2.72 -22.58
N VAL A 410 9.74 3.25 -21.61
CA VAL A 410 11.09 2.82 -21.27
C VAL A 410 11.00 1.66 -20.28
N MET A 411 11.20 0.44 -20.77
CA MET A 411 11.23 -0.77 -19.95
C MET A 411 12.62 -0.91 -19.33
N GLN A 412 12.76 -0.51 -18.06
CA GLN A 412 14.01 -0.65 -17.32
C GLN A 412 14.17 -2.05 -16.73
N GLN A 413 15.14 -2.81 -17.23
CA GLN A 413 15.49 -4.16 -16.81
C GLN A 413 16.76 -4.11 -15.93
N MET A 414 16.60 -4.31 -14.62
CA MET A 414 17.71 -4.31 -13.66
C MET A 414 18.14 -5.74 -13.34
N PHE A 415 19.35 -6.08 -13.77
CA PHE A 415 19.95 -7.38 -13.62
C PHE A 415 20.65 -7.54 -12.26
N GLU A 416 21.12 -8.74 -11.96
CA GLU A 416 21.85 -9.17 -10.78
C GLU A 416 21.11 -8.85 -9.47
N LEU A 417 19.79 -9.00 -9.47
CA LEU A 417 18.93 -8.60 -8.37
C LEU A 417 17.91 -9.70 -7.98
N PRO A 418 18.09 -10.36 -6.82
CA PRO A 418 19.13 -10.13 -5.80
C PRO A 418 20.54 -10.55 -6.24
N PRO A 419 21.63 -10.10 -5.58
CA PRO A 419 23.03 -10.34 -6.00
C PRO A 419 23.47 -11.79 -6.24
N SER A 420 22.71 -12.77 -5.75
CA SER A 420 23.00 -14.20 -5.90
C SER A 420 22.21 -14.88 -7.02
N ILE A 421 21.40 -14.13 -7.76
CA ILE A 421 20.69 -14.64 -8.95
C ILE A 421 21.70 -15.03 -10.04
N SER A 422 21.39 -16.07 -10.81
CA SER A 422 22.24 -16.47 -11.93
C SER A 422 21.96 -15.59 -13.16
N ALA A 423 22.99 -15.34 -13.98
CA ALA A 423 22.87 -14.54 -15.19
C ALA A 423 21.82 -15.09 -16.19
N LEU A 424 21.65 -16.41 -16.26
CA LEU A 424 20.67 -17.04 -17.14
C LEU A 424 19.25 -16.92 -16.59
N ASP A 425 19.05 -17.08 -15.29
CA ASP A 425 17.73 -16.95 -14.67
C ASP A 425 17.21 -15.51 -14.75
N ASP A 426 18.12 -14.55 -14.60
CA ASP A 426 17.84 -13.12 -14.74
C ASP A 426 17.48 -12.75 -16.19
N LEU A 427 18.18 -13.32 -17.18
CA LEU A 427 17.79 -13.22 -18.58
C LEU A 427 16.43 -13.87 -18.86
N ALA A 428 16.12 -15.00 -18.21
CA ALA A 428 14.82 -15.65 -18.33
C ALA A 428 13.70 -14.74 -17.82
N GLN A 429 13.92 -14.09 -16.67
CA GLN A 429 12.99 -13.13 -16.06
C GLN A 429 12.73 -11.93 -16.97
N MET A 430 13.79 -11.26 -17.41
CA MET A 430 13.66 -10.06 -18.24
C MET A 430 13.05 -10.38 -19.61
N LYS A 431 13.37 -11.55 -20.18
CA LYS A 431 12.79 -12.02 -21.44
C LYS A 431 11.34 -12.50 -21.27
N ALA A 432 10.98 -13.14 -20.17
CA ALA A 432 9.60 -13.52 -19.85
C ALA A 432 8.70 -12.29 -19.81
N ALA A 433 9.12 -11.26 -19.07
CA ALA A 433 8.42 -9.98 -18.96
C ALA A 433 8.27 -9.30 -20.33
N TYR A 434 9.36 -9.19 -21.11
CA TYR A 434 9.33 -8.56 -22.43
C TYR A 434 8.40 -9.30 -23.41
N ASP A 435 8.48 -10.64 -23.46
CA ASP A 435 7.67 -11.45 -24.38
C ASP A 435 6.16 -11.35 -24.07
N LEU A 436 5.78 -11.07 -22.82
CA LEU A 436 4.38 -10.83 -22.46
C LEU A 436 3.87 -9.47 -22.92
N ILE A 437 4.71 -8.43 -22.93
CA ILE A 437 4.29 -7.07 -23.27
C ILE A 437 4.58 -6.66 -24.72
N GLU A 438 5.50 -7.33 -25.43
CA GLU A 438 5.79 -7.08 -26.84
C GLU A 438 4.53 -7.05 -27.72
N PRO A 439 3.55 -7.96 -27.53
CA PRO A 439 2.33 -7.92 -28.32
C PRO A 439 1.55 -6.60 -28.23
N LEU A 440 1.66 -5.85 -27.12
CA LEU A 440 1.02 -4.54 -26.98
C LEU A 440 1.44 -3.57 -28.10
N THR A 441 2.68 -3.69 -28.59
CA THR A 441 3.21 -2.86 -29.70
C THR A 441 2.56 -3.17 -31.06
N ARG A 442 1.90 -4.33 -31.18
CA ARG A 442 1.19 -4.76 -32.39
C ARG A 442 -0.29 -4.40 -32.36
N HIS A 443 -0.86 -4.28 -31.16
CA HIS A 443 -2.28 -3.97 -30.94
C HIS A 443 -2.55 -2.48 -30.70
N PHE A 444 -1.56 -1.71 -30.24
CA PHE A 444 -1.70 -0.31 -29.84
C PHE A 444 -0.58 0.57 -30.40
N ASP A 445 -0.79 1.89 -30.41
CA ASP A 445 0.24 2.91 -30.68
C ASP A 445 1.19 3.01 -29.47
N PHE A 446 2.01 1.97 -29.30
CA PHE A 446 2.86 1.73 -28.14
C PHE A 446 4.21 1.16 -28.59
N HIS A 447 5.29 1.74 -28.10
CA HIS A 447 6.66 1.36 -28.44
C HIS A 447 7.46 1.16 -27.16
N ILE A 448 8.19 0.05 -27.11
CA ILE A 448 9.01 -0.32 -25.96
C ILE A 448 10.48 0.02 -26.26
N ILE A 449 11.08 0.84 -25.42
CA ILE A 449 12.51 1.15 -25.41
C ILE A 449 13.14 0.32 -24.30
N LYS A 450 14.05 -0.58 -24.63
CA LYS A 450 14.69 -1.46 -23.65
C LYS A 450 15.86 -0.74 -23.01
N GLN A 451 15.82 -0.58 -21.69
CA GLN A 451 16.93 -0.04 -20.90
C GLN A 451 17.43 -1.09 -19.94
N THR A 452 18.66 -1.57 -20.09
CA THR A 452 19.24 -2.55 -19.16
C THR A 452 20.21 -1.87 -18.20
N ARG A 453 20.36 -2.44 -17.00
CA ARG A 453 21.34 -2.00 -16.01
C ARG A 453 21.75 -3.13 -15.09
N SER A 454 22.92 -2.99 -14.47
CA SER A 454 23.35 -3.85 -13.37
C SER A 454 22.71 -3.47 -12.03
N GLY A 455 22.64 -4.45 -11.15
CA GLY A 455 22.09 -4.37 -9.80
C GLY A 455 23.07 -3.69 -8.85
N LEU A 456 22.71 -2.56 -8.22
CA LEU A 456 23.63 -1.84 -7.31
C LEU A 456 24.23 -2.75 -6.23
N PRO A 457 23.44 -3.59 -5.53
CA PRO A 457 23.98 -4.43 -4.45
C PRO A 457 24.88 -5.59 -4.93
N SER A 458 24.97 -5.82 -6.25
CA SER A 458 25.79 -6.88 -6.83
C SER A 458 27.26 -6.51 -6.98
N PHE A 459 27.60 -5.21 -6.98
CA PHE A 459 28.97 -4.76 -7.18
C PHE A 459 29.85 -5.12 -5.98
N PRO A 460 30.98 -5.81 -6.19
CA PRO A 460 31.92 -6.09 -5.12
C PRO A 460 32.72 -4.84 -4.73
N PRO A 461 33.15 -4.69 -3.47
CA PRO A 461 33.91 -3.53 -3.02
C PRO A 461 35.35 -3.49 -3.58
N ASN A 462 35.87 -4.61 -4.09
CA ASN A 462 37.18 -4.64 -4.73
C ASN A 462 37.07 -4.12 -6.18
N LEU A 463 37.73 -2.99 -6.49
CA LEU A 463 37.61 -2.34 -7.80
C LEU A 463 37.98 -3.24 -9.00
N ASN A 464 38.97 -4.13 -8.86
CA ASN A 464 39.31 -5.06 -9.95
C ASN A 464 38.22 -6.09 -10.17
N GLN A 465 37.63 -6.62 -9.10
CA GLN A 465 36.47 -7.51 -9.20
C GLN A 465 35.26 -6.76 -9.74
N ALA A 466 35.06 -5.51 -9.33
CA ALA A 466 33.95 -4.67 -9.77
C ALA A 466 34.02 -4.35 -11.26
N LYS A 467 35.22 -4.09 -11.79
CA LYS A 467 35.46 -3.93 -13.23
C LYS A 467 35.16 -5.22 -14.00
N GLY A 468 35.58 -6.37 -13.46
CA GLY A 468 35.24 -7.68 -14.03
C GLY A 468 33.74 -7.96 -14.02
N HIS A 469 33.06 -7.62 -12.92
CA HIS A 469 31.61 -7.73 -12.76
C HIS A 469 30.86 -6.82 -13.73
N LEU A 470 31.27 -5.56 -13.86
CA LEU A 470 30.73 -4.60 -14.84
C LEU A 470 30.80 -5.18 -16.26
N ALA A 471 31.96 -5.68 -16.68
CA ALA A 471 32.14 -6.22 -18.02
C ALA A 471 31.26 -7.44 -18.27
N PHE A 472 31.19 -8.38 -17.31
CA PHE A 472 30.35 -9.58 -17.41
C PHE A 472 28.85 -9.26 -17.41
N GLY A 473 28.42 -8.35 -16.53
CA GLY A 473 27.04 -7.89 -16.42
C GLY A 473 26.55 -7.24 -17.70
N ILE A 474 27.36 -6.34 -18.28
CA ILE A 474 27.05 -5.70 -19.57
C ILE A 474 26.98 -6.73 -20.70
N TYR A 475 27.93 -7.68 -20.76
CA TYR A 475 27.89 -8.75 -21.76
C TYR A 475 26.60 -9.58 -21.68
N THR A 476 26.13 -9.87 -20.46
CA THR A 476 24.86 -10.57 -20.22
C THR A 476 23.67 -9.73 -20.67
N GLN A 477 23.64 -8.45 -20.32
CA GLN A 477 22.56 -7.52 -20.69
C GLN A 477 22.40 -7.34 -22.21
N LEU A 478 23.50 -7.41 -22.97
CA LEU A 478 23.47 -7.27 -24.43
C LEU A 478 22.65 -8.36 -25.15
N TYR A 479 22.40 -9.52 -24.52
CA TYR A 479 21.48 -10.53 -25.06
C TYR A 479 20.03 -10.05 -25.18
N MET A 480 19.63 -9.02 -24.42
CA MET A 480 18.31 -8.40 -24.54
C MET A 480 18.22 -7.39 -25.70
N GLU A 481 19.33 -7.13 -26.39
CA GLU A 481 19.45 -6.12 -27.45
C GLU A 481 18.94 -4.73 -26.99
N PRO A 482 19.51 -4.16 -25.91
CA PRO A 482 19.01 -2.92 -25.31
C PRO A 482 19.19 -1.71 -26.22
N ASP A 483 18.29 -0.74 -26.10
CA ASP A 483 18.40 0.60 -26.70
C ASP A 483 19.25 1.54 -25.86
N ILE A 484 19.13 1.40 -24.53
CA ILE A 484 19.84 2.18 -23.52
C ILE A 484 20.59 1.22 -22.59
N LEU A 485 21.90 1.42 -22.44
CA LEU A 485 22.72 0.77 -21.41
C LEU A 485 22.95 1.76 -20.27
N HIS A 486 22.36 1.49 -19.11
CA HIS A 486 22.65 2.27 -17.92
C HIS A 486 23.81 1.64 -17.15
N VAL A 487 24.96 2.32 -17.25
CA VAL A 487 26.22 1.96 -16.62
C VAL A 487 26.18 2.36 -15.16
N VAL A 488 26.18 1.35 -14.29
CA VAL A 488 26.53 1.51 -12.88
C VAL A 488 28.05 1.57 -12.80
N THR A 489 28.58 2.64 -12.23
CA THR A 489 30.02 2.86 -12.12
C THR A 489 30.64 1.75 -11.27
N HIS A 490 31.79 1.22 -11.68
CA HIS A 490 32.48 0.15 -10.95
C HIS A 490 32.89 0.53 -9.50
N SER A 491 32.86 1.82 -9.17
CA SER A 491 33.14 2.34 -7.83
C SER A 491 31.98 2.17 -6.84
N GLU A 492 30.79 1.73 -7.27
CA GLU A 492 29.52 1.71 -6.52
C GLU A 492 29.65 1.25 -5.05
N ALA A 493 30.30 0.12 -4.81
CA ALA A 493 30.45 -0.46 -3.47
C ALA A 493 31.71 0.02 -2.72
N HIS A 494 32.46 0.97 -3.28
CA HIS A 494 33.72 1.46 -2.73
C HIS A 494 33.67 2.96 -2.39
N HIS A 495 33.26 3.81 -3.31
CA HIS A 495 33.22 5.27 -3.11
C HIS A 495 32.29 5.96 -4.13
N GLU A 496 31.93 7.21 -3.82
CA GLU A 496 31.15 8.06 -4.73
C GLU A 496 31.82 8.16 -6.10
N ALA A 497 31.04 7.91 -7.16
CA ALA A 497 31.54 7.92 -8.53
C ALA A 497 32.01 9.32 -8.96
N SER A 498 33.30 9.44 -9.23
CA SER A 498 33.85 10.64 -9.85
C SER A 498 33.66 10.62 -11.37
N ALA A 499 33.88 11.77 -12.01
CA ALA A 499 33.90 11.83 -13.48
C ALA A 499 34.94 10.87 -14.10
N ALA A 500 36.07 10.62 -13.42
CA ALA A 500 37.09 9.69 -13.93
C ALA A 500 36.60 8.24 -13.87
N ASP A 501 35.96 7.83 -12.77
CA ASP A 501 35.44 6.47 -12.61
C ASP A 501 34.33 6.17 -13.63
N ILE A 502 33.50 7.16 -13.93
CA ILE A 502 32.44 7.05 -14.94
C ILE A 502 33.04 6.93 -16.33
N ILE A 503 34.02 7.76 -16.70
CA ILE A 503 34.72 7.66 -18.00
C ILE A 503 35.31 6.26 -18.16
N GLU A 504 36.06 5.78 -17.16
CA GLU A 504 36.66 4.44 -17.19
C GLU A 504 35.60 3.35 -17.33
N SER A 505 34.50 3.44 -16.59
CA SER A 505 33.40 2.46 -16.68
C SER A 505 32.76 2.47 -18.07
N CYS A 506 32.53 3.65 -18.65
CA CYS A 506 31.98 3.80 -19.99
C CYS A 506 32.93 3.26 -21.08
N GLU A 507 34.24 3.46 -20.94
CA GLU A 507 35.23 2.91 -21.86
C GLU A 507 35.23 1.37 -21.83
N ILE A 508 35.18 0.76 -20.64
CA ILE A 508 35.00 -0.70 -20.49
C ILE A 508 33.72 -1.17 -21.18
N VAL A 509 32.59 -0.48 -20.96
CA VAL A 509 31.29 -0.82 -21.56
C VAL A 509 31.33 -0.71 -23.09
N LYS A 510 31.93 0.35 -23.63
CA LYS A 510 32.11 0.53 -25.09
C LYS A 510 32.93 -0.62 -25.68
N GLN A 511 34.00 -1.04 -25.00
CA GLN A 511 34.81 -2.20 -25.42
C GLN A 511 33.99 -3.49 -25.42
N VAL A 512 33.19 -3.75 -24.39
CA VAL A 512 32.32 -4.94 -24.31
C VAL A 512 31.26 -4.93 -25.42
N CYS A 513 30.62 -3.78 -25.68
CA CYS A 513 29.69 -3.62 -26.79
C CYS A 513 30.35 -3.94 -28.14
N TRP A 514 31.56 -3.42 -28.36
CA TRP A 514 32.32 -3.66 -29.58
C TRP A 514 32.68 -5.15 -29.74
N ASP A 515 33.11 -5.81 -28.68
CA ASP A 515 33.42 -7.25 -28.71
C ASP A 515 32.18 -8.11 -28.95
N PHE A 516 31.02 -7.77 -28.36
CA PHE A 516 29.77 -8.47 -28.59
C PHE A 516 29.29 -8.30 -30.05
N ALA A 517 29.44 -7.09 -30.61
CA ALA A 517 29.02 -6.78 -31.98
C ALA A 517 29.82 -7.52 -33.07
N LYS A 518 31.02 -8.02 -32.76
CA LYS A 518 31.79 -8.91 -33.67
C LYS A 518 31.05 -10.20 -34.01
N GLY A 519 30.04 -10.57 -33.22
CA GLY A 519 29.22 -11.75 -33.44
C GLY A 519 29.87 -13.05 -32.96
N GLY A 520 29.25 -14.19 -33.30
CA GLY A 520 29.67 -15.51 -32.81
C GLY A 520 29.32 -15.77 -31.34
N VAL A 521 28.42 -14.98 -30.75
CA VAL A 521 27.91 -15.18 -29.40
C VAL A 521 27.00 -16.42 -29.33
N PRO A 522 27.05 -17.21 -28.23
CA PRO A 522 26.19 -18.39 -28.07
C PRO A 522 24.69 -18.08 -28.19
N ASN A 523 23.93 -18.92 -28.89
CA ASN A 523 22.47 -18.82 -28.87
C ASN A 523 21.90 -19.42 -27.57
N ILE A 524 21.95 -18.65 -26.50
CA ILE A 524 21.46 -19.07 -25.17
C ILE A 524 19.94 -19.32 -25.14
N TRP A 525 19.18 -18.65 -26.02
CA TRP A 525 17.72 -18.76 -26.07
C TRP A 525 17.22 -20.14 -26.53
N ALA A 526 18.10 -20.94 -27.13
CA ALA A 526 17.82 -22.32 -27.51
C ALA A 526 17.98 -23.33 -26.35
N ASP A 527 18.47 -22.92 -25.18
CA ASP A 527 18.61 -23.80 -24.01
C ASP A 527 17.22 -24.20 -23.47
N PRO A 528 16.89 -25.51 -23.42
CA PRO A 528 15.63 -25.99 -22.87
C PRO A 528 15.36 -25.57 -21.42
N LYS A 529 16.40 -25.45 -20.58
CA LYS A 529 16.24 -25.03 -19.17
C LYS A 529 15.82 -23.56 -19.08
N LEU A 530 16.47 -22.71 -19.86
CA LEU A 530 16.15 -21.29 -19.95
C LEU A 530 14.73 -21.08 -20.48
N ALA A 531 14.35 -21.83 -21.53
CA ALA A 531 13.00 -21.79 -22.08
C ALA A 531 11.93 -22.24 -21.08
N ALA A 532 12.20 -23.28 -20.28
CA ALA A 532 11.30 -23.75 -19.24
C ALA A 532 11.15 -22.73 -18.10
N ARG A 533 12.25 -22.13 -17.63
CA ARG A 533 12.22 -21.08 -16.61
C ARG A 533 11.45 -19.85 -17.08
N LYS A 534 11.65 -19.43 -18.33
CA LYS A 534 10.90 -18.33 -18.94
C LYS A 534 9.40 -18.63 -18.94
N LEU A 535 8.99 -19.82 -19.37
CA LEU A 535 7.58 -20.22 -19.39
C LEU A 535 6.97 -20.21 -17.98
N GLU A 536 7.67 -20.74 -16.99
CA GLU A 536 7.24 -20.73 -15.59
C GLU A 536 6.94 -19.30 -15.11
N LEU A 537 7.87 -18.35 -15.33
CA LEU A 537 7.71 -16.95 -14.96
C LEU A 537 6.55 -16.27 -15.69
N GLN A 538 6.34 -16.60 -16.97
CA GLN A 538 5.19 -16.09 -17.72
C GLN A 538 3.87 -16.59 -17.14
N GLN A 539 3.80 -17.86 -16.73
CA GLN A 539 2.62 -18.43 -16.09
C GLN A 539 2.37 -17.78 -14.71
N GLY A 540 3.41 -17.64 -13.88
CA GLY A 540 3.30 -16.99 -12.57
C GLY A 540 2.84 -15.53 -12.67
N ALA A 541 3.41 -14.77 -13.61
CA ALA A 541 3.04 -13.38 -13.84
C ALA A 541 1.58 -13.21 -14.29
N MET A 542 1.15 -14.01 -15.28
CA MET A 542 -0.22 -13.94 -15.77
C MET A 542 -1.24 -14.48 -14.76
N TYR A 543 -0.85 -15.39 -13.86
CA TYR A 543 -1.72 -15.85 -12.77
C TYR A 543 -1.96 -14.75 -11.75
N ASN A 544 -0.91 -14.02 -11.34
CA ASN A 544 -1.04 -12.84 -10.50
C ASN A 544 -1.91 -11.75 -11.16
N LEU A 545 -1.70 -11.45 -12.44
CA LEU A 545 -2.49 -10.45 -13.16
C LEU A 545 -3.95 -10.83 -13.33
N LEU A 546 -4.27 -12.11 -13.55
CA LEU A 546 -5.67 -12.56 -13.56
C LEU A 546 -6.32 -12.28 -12.20
N HIS A 547 -5.63 -12.58 -11.09
CA HIS A 547 -6.17 -12.34 -9.75
C HIS A 547 -6.27 -10.85 -9.43
N LEU A 548 -5.34 -10.02 -9.90
CA LEU A 548 -5.44 -8.57 -9.82
C LEU A 548 -6.62 -8.04 -10.65
N ALA A 549 -6.86 -8.58 -11.84
CA ALA A 549 -8.02 -8.22 -12.67
C ALA A 549 -9.34 -8.59 -11.97
N LEU A 550 -9.41 -9.77 -11.34
CA LEU A 550 -10.58 -10.21 -10.57
C LEU A 550 -10.85 -9.31 -9.36
N LEU A 551 -9.80 -8.88 -8.64
CA LEU A 551 -9.92 -7.81 -7.63
C LEU A 551 -10.55 -6.57 -8.28
N GLY A 552 -10.00 -6.19 -9.44
CA GLY A 552 -10.44 -5.15 -10.38
C GLY A 552 -11.89 -5.20 -10.88
N GLY A 553 -12.64 -6.27 -10.62
CA GLY A 553 -13.99 -6.47 -11.14
C GLY A 553 -14.04 -6.98 -12.58
N TYR A 554 -13.04 -7.76 -13.00
CA TYR A 554 -12.96 -8.38 -14.31
C TYR A 554 -14.02 -9.46 -14.56
N GLU A 555 -14.68 -9.42 -15.71
CA GLU A 555 -15.74 -10.34 -16.15
C GLU A 555 -15.51 -10.88 -17.57
N GLY A 556 -14.25 -10.94 -18.02
CA GLY A 556 -13.87 -11.44 -19.35
C GLY A 556 -13.93 -12.97 -19.49
N ARG A 557 -13.27 -13.50 -20.53
CA ARG A 557 -13.36 -14.94 -20.91
C ARG A 557 -12.41 -15.82 -20.09
N ALA A 558 -11.28 -15.26 -19.67
CA ALA A 558 -10.36 -15.92 -18.77
C ALA A 558 -10.94 -16.02 -17.35
N THR A 559 -10.88 -17.20 -16.75
CA THR A 559 -11.33 -17.49 -15.39
C THR A 559 -10.26 -18.34 -14.71
N VAL A 560 -10.30 -18.44 -13.38
CA VAL A 560 -9.34 -19.31 -12.68
C VAL A 560 -9.48 -20.78 -13.11
N ALA A 561 -10.68 -21.23 -13.44
CA ALA A 561 -10.93 -22.61 -13.87
C ALA A 561 -10.34 -22.95 -15.25
N ASN A 562 -10.23 -21.98 -16.16
CA ASN A 562 -9.72 -22.20 -17.52
C ASN A 562 -8.37 -21.54 -17.80
N PHE A 563 -7.72 -20.95 -16.79
CA PHE A 563 -6.46 -20.21 -16.94
C PHE A 563 -5.38 -20.99 -17.72
N TRP A 564 -5.23 -22.29 -17.44
CA TRP A 564 -4.21 -23.13 -18.08
C TRP A 564 -4.41 -23.36 -19.57
N ASP A 565 -5.63 -23.14 -20.10
CA ASP A 565 -5.88 -23.13 -21.54
C ASP A 565 -5.22 -21.92 -22.21
N TRP A 566 -5.06 -20.82 -21.48
CA TRP A 566 -4.47 -19.56 -21.96
C TRP A 566 -2.99 -19.44 -21.65
N ALA A 567 -2.51 -20.12 -20.61
CA ALA A 567 -1.17 -19.96 -20.04
C ALA A 567 -0.07 -20.64 -20.88
N GLN A 568 -0.04 -20.35 -22.19
CA GLN A 568 0.84 -20.92 -23.19
C GLN A 568 1.30 -19.85 -24.19
N ALA A 569 2.48 -20.07 -24.78
CA ALA A 569 3.00 -19.21 -25.84
C ALA A 569 2.11 -19.28 -27.10
N PRO A 570 1.95 -18.16 -27.86
CA PRO A 570 1.17 -18.14 -29.09
C PRO A 570 1.63 -19.18 -30.12
N ARG A 571 0.68 -19.89 -30.75
CA ARG A 571 0.95 -20.88 -31.82
C ARG A 571 -0.14 -20.85 -32.89
N GLU A 572 0.21 -21.18 -34.14
CA GLU A 572 -0.80 -21.33 -35.18
C GLU A 572 -1.84 -22.41 -34.79
N GLY A 573 -3.13 -22.07 -34.87
CA GLY A 573 -4.22 -22.98 -34.55
C GLY A 573 -4.53 -23.16 -33.06
N ASP A 574 -3.97 -22.32 -32.18
CA ASP A 574 -4.23 -22.36 -30.72
C ASP A 574 -5.64 -21.89 -30.31
N GLY A 575 -6.50 -21.54 -31.28
CA GLY A 575 -7.87 -21.09 -31.03
C GLY A 575 -7.97 -19.73 -30.34
N GLY A 576 -6.87 -18.96 -30.28
CA GLY A 576 -6.82 -17.65 -29.64
C GLY A 576 -6.86 -17.71 -28.12
N ARG A 577 -6.33 -18.77 -27.51
CA ARG A 577 -6.10 -18.90 -26.06
C ARG A 577 -4.61 -19.06 -25.81
N ASN A 578 -3.94 -17.94 -25.57
CA ASN A 578 -2.50 -17.85 -25.34
C ASN A 578 -2.20 -16.61 -24.48
N PHE A 579 -0.93 -16.40 -24.10
CA PHE A 579 -0.55 -15.26 -23.26
C PHE A 579 -0.90 -13.89 -23.87
N GLU A 580 -0.74 -13.72 -25.18
CA GLU A 580 -1.07 -12.46 -25.87
C GLU A 580 -2.56 -12.16 -25.76
N THR A 581 -3.40 -13.11 -26.18
CA THR A 581 -4.85 -12.96 -26.13
C THR A 581 -5.38 -12.87 -24.70
N LEU A 582 -4.72 -13.51 -23.74
CA LEU A 582 -5.03 -13.37 -22.31
C LEU A 582 -4.77 -11.95 -21.82
N LEU A 583 -3.58 -11.39 -22.09
CA LEU A 583 -3.26 -10.03 -21.68
C LEU A 583 -4.24 -9.02 -22.31
N ILE A 584 -4.57 -9.18 -23.60
CA ILE A 584 -5.57 -8.34 -24.28
C ILE A 584 -6.96 -8.48 -23.63
N ASP A 585 -7.39 -9.69 -23.29
CA ASP A 585 -8.67 -9.94 -22.59
C ASP A 585 -8.68 -9.21 -21.23
N LEU A 586 -7.60 -9.34 -20.44
CA LEU A 586 -7.48 -8.74 -19.10
C LEU A 586 -7.51 -7.20 -19.12
N ILE A 587 -7.02 -6.55 -20.19
CA ILE A 587 -6.93 -5.08 -20.26
C ILE A 587 -8.06 -4.42 -21.05
N ASP A 588 -8.97 -5.18 -21.64
CA ASP A 588 -10.11 -4.65 -22.38
C ASP A 588 -11.15 -4.06 -21.42
N GLU A 589 -11.40 -2.76 -21.55
CA GLU A 589 -12.38 -2.03 -20.72
C GLU A 589 -13.81 -2.61 -20.83
N ASN A 590 -14.15 -3.28 -21.92
CA ASN A 590 -15.47 -3.91 -22.09
C ASN A 590 -15.68 -5.10 -21.17
N ASN A 591 -14.60 -5.68 -20.64
CA ASN A 591 -14.65 -6.78 -19.67
C ASN A 591 -14.79 -6.27 -18.22
N TYR A 592 -15.01 -4.97 -18.02
CA TYR A 592 -15.24 -4.35 -16.72
C TYR A 592 -16.57 -3.61 -16.72
N ALA A 593 -17.41 -3.83 -15.70
CA ALA A 593 -18.73 -3.21 -15.62
C ALA A 593 -18.68 -1.67 -15.57
N SER A 594 -17.59 -1.11 -15.02
CA SER A 594 -17.31 0.33 -14.97
C SER A 594 -17.06 0.96 -16.36
N GLY A 595 -16.66 0.15 -17.36
CA GLY A 595 -16.14 0.63 -18.64
C GLY A 595 -14.74 1.22 -18.55
N GLU A 596 -14.02 0.96 -17.46
CA GLU A 596 -12.64 1.37 -17.22
C GLU A 596 -11.82 0.14 -16.79
N CYS A 597 -10.55 0.07 -17.18
CA CYS A 597 -9.70 -1.09 -16.89
C CYS A 597 -9.39 -1.18 -15.39
N GLY A 598 -10.14 -2.02 -14.66
CA GLY A 598 -10.04 -2.17 -13.21
C GLY A 598 -8.70 -2.75 -12.73
N LEU A 599 -7.95 -3.42 -13.61
CA LEU A 599 -6.60 -3.96 -13.35
C LEU A 599 -5.62 -2.88 -12.85
N ILE A 600 -5.73 -1.66 -13.39
CA ILE A 600 -4.82 -0.55 -13.07
C ILE A 600 -5.43 0.49 -12.15
N SER A 601 -6.62 0.23 -11.59
CA SER A 601 -7.26 1.21 -10.73
C SER A 601 -6.46 1.41 -9.43
N PRO A 602 -6.27 2.66 -8.96
CA PRO A 602 -5.64 2.94 -7.67
C PRO A 602 -6.25 2.15 -6.50
N ASP A 603 -7.57 1.92 -6.48
CA ASP A 603 -8.22 1.12 -5.43
C ASP A 603 -7.83 -0.36 -5.50
N THR A 604 -7.69 -0.89 -6.72
CA THR A 604 -7.31 -2.29 -6.95
C THR A 604 -5.88 -2.51 -6.50
N LEU A 605 -4.97 -1.60 -6.83
CA LEU A 605 -3.55 -1.68 -6.43
C LEU A 605 -3.39 -1.53 -4.91
N ASP A 606 -4.14 -0.61 -4.29
CA ASP A 606 -4.21 -0.45 -2.84
C ASP A 606 -4.68 -1.73 -2.15
N LEU A 607 -5.78 -2.33 -2.63
CA LEU A 607 -6.29 -3.58 -2.09
C LEU A 607 -5.31 -4.75 -2.30
N ALA A 608 -4.62 -4.79 -3.44
CA ALA A 608 -3.64 -5.82 -3.75
C ALA A 608 -2.45 -5.80 -2.79
N LEU A 609 -2.04 -4.63 -2.30
CA LEU A 609 -1.07 -4.50 -1.21
C LEU A 609 -1.65 -5.01 0.12
N GLN A 610 -2.88 -4.60 0.47
CA GLN A 610 -3.53 -4.97 1.73
C GLN A 610 -3.69 -6.48 1.89
N VAL A 611 -3.95 -7.22 0.81
CA VAL A 611 -4.13 -8.69 0.85
C VAL A 611 -2.82 -9.48 0.64
N GLY A 612 -1.70 -8.80 0.34
CA GLY A 612 -0.41 -9.42 0.04
C GLY A 612 -0.33 -10.07 -1.34
N LEU A 613 -1.18 -9.67 -2.29
CA LEU A 613 -1.05 -10.10 -3.69
C LEU A 613 0.25 -9.54 -4.27
N PHE A 614 0.52 -8.25 -4.04
CA PHE A 614 1.80 -7.59 -4.31
C PHE A 614 2.57 -7.46 -2.99
N GLN A 615 3.81 -7.97 -2.97
CA GLN A 615 4.57 -8.11 -1.73
C GLN A 615 6.07 -8.30 -1.95
N GLY A 616 6.85 -8.04 -0.91
CA GLY A 616 8.29 -8.30 -0.84
C GLY A 616 8.76 -8.39 0.62
N PRO A 617 9.70 -9.30 0.94
CA PRO A 617 10.05 -9.63 2.33
C PRO A 617 10.67 -8.45 3.11
N HIS A 618 11.24 -7.46 2.43
CA HIS A 618 11.89 -6.31 3.07
C HIS A 618 11.03 -5.03 3.01
N ILE A 619 9.72 -5.19 2.91
CA ILE A 619 8.77 -4.08 3.00
C ILE A 619 8.39 -3.91 4.48
N THR A 620 8.82 -2.80 5.07
CA THR A 620 8.51 -2.43 6.45
C THR A 620 7.42 -1.37 6.45
N VAL A 621 6.16 -1.76 6.61
CA VAL A 621 5.05 -0.81 6.72
C VAL A 621 4.69 -0.61 8.19
N ILE A 622 4.61 0.65 8.62
CA ILE A 622 4.14 1.02 9.97
C ILE A 622 2.62 0.82 10.07
N ASP A 623 1.92 1.08 8.96
CA ASP A 623 0.48 0.89 8.83
C ASP A 623 0.14 -0.60 8.63
N ARG A 624 -0.49 -1.19 9.65
CA ARG A 624 -0.90 -2.61 9.66
C ARG A 624 -1.82 -3.00 8.51
N ARG A 625 -2.53 -2.05 7.89
CA ARG A 625 -3.38 -2.34 6.73
C ARG A 625 -2.59 -3.00 5.59
N TYR A 626 -1.29 -2.76 5.50
CA TYR A 626 -0.42 -3.29 4.45
C TYR A 626 0.62 -4.29 4.98
N GLU A 627 0.43 -4.84 6.18
CA GLU A 627 1.39 -5.77 6.77
C GLU A 627 1.62 -7.00 5.88
N LEU A 628 0.60 -7.45 5.15
CA LEU A 628 0.69 -8.58 4.23
C LEU A 628 1.57 -8.29 3.01
N SER A 629 1.84 -7.01 2.68
CA SER A 629 2.83 -6.65 1.66
C SER A 629 4.25 -7.03 2.08
N GLY A 630 4.52 -7.21 3.38
CA GLY A 630 5.80 -7.65 3.93
C GLY A 630 5.79 -9.09 4.48
N ALA A 631 4.68 -9.83 4.35
CA ALA A 631 4.49 -11.10 5.06
C ALA A 631 5.10 -12.33 4.37
N CYS A 632 5.70 -12.18 3.18
CA CYS A 632 6.38 -13.29 2.52
C CYS A 632 7.84 -13.46 2.96
N ARG A 633 8.36 -14.67 2.74
CA ARG A 633 9.81 -14.92 2.70
C ARG A 633 10.21 -15.41 1.33
N THR A 634 11.42 -15.01 0.92
CA THR A 634 12.02 -15.47 -0.32
C THR A 634 13.42 -16.02 -0.06
N HIS A 635 13.83 -16.94 -0.91
CA HIS A 635 15.18 -17.49 -0.94
C HIS A 635 15.69 -17.55 -2.37
N VAL A 636 17.00 -17.33 -2.52
CA VAL A 636 17.70 -17.62 -3.77
C VAL A 636 18.14 -19.08 -3.73
N VAL A 637 17.50 -19.91 -4.55
CA VAL A 637 17.75 -21.36 -4.66
C VAL A 637 18.23 -21.65 -6.07
N ASP A 638 19.42 -22.23 -6.20
CA ASP A 638 20.05 -22.53 -7.49
C ASP A 638 20.10 -21.34 -8.47
N GLY A 639 20.21 -20.12 -7.93
CA GLY A 639 20.26 -18.89 -8.73
C GLY A 639 18.91 -18.30 -9.11
N MET A 640 17.79 -18.79 -8.55
CA MET A 640 16.43 -18.26 -8.76
C MET A 640 15.89 -17.66 -7.45
N CYS A 641 15.29 -16.46 -7.46
CA CYS A 641 14.63 -15.91 -6.28
C CYS A 641 13.17 -16.38 -6.21
N ARG A 642 12.86 -17.23 -5.22
CA ARG A 642 11.54 -17.86 -5.07
C ARG A 642 10.89 -17.50 -3.74
N CYS A 643 9.57 -17.32 -3.76
CA CYS A 643 8.78 -17.26 -2.53
C CYS A 643 8.67 -18.67 -1.92
N CYS A 644 9.01 -18.80 -0.64
CA CYS A 644 9.00 -20.08 0.08
C CYS A 644 7.98 -20.11 1.24
N GLU A 645 7.50 -18.94 1.66
CA GLU A 645 6.54 -18.79 2.75
C GLU A 645 5.70 -17.54 2.52
N TRP A 646 4.41 -17.63 2.83
CA TRP A 646 3.51 -16.49 2.90
C TRP A 646 2.77 -16.48 4.22
N ASN A 647 2.93 -15.40 5.00
CA ASN A 647 2.29 -15.21 6.29
C ASN A 647 2.46 -16.41 7.24
N GLY A 648 3.69 -16.92 7.37
CA GLY A 648 4.01 -18.08 8.21
C GLY A 648 3.64 -19.45 7.60
N ILE A 649 2.99 -19.48 6.43
CA ILE A 649 2.58 -20.71 5.74
C ILE A 649 3.61 -21.03 4.65
N PRO A 650 4.30 -22.18 4.71
CA PRO A 650 5.20 -22.61 3.64
C PRO A 650 4.45 -22.76 2.32
N VAL A 651 5.05 -22.32 1.21
CA VAL A 651 4.50 -22.45 -0.14
C VAL A 651 5.54 -23.08 -1.08
N ALA A 652 5.09 -23.99 -1.95
CA ALA A 652 5.93 -24.64 -2.94
C ALA A 652 6.03 -23.87 -4.26
N SER A 653 5.09 -22.95 -4.52
CA SER A 653 5.05 -22.16 -5.76
C SER A 653 4.30 -20.85 -5.58
N GLU A 654 4.49 -19.96 -6.56
CA GLU A 654 3.73 -18.73 -6.68
C GLU A 654 2.22 -18.97 -6.85
N PHE A 655 1.82 -20.05 -7.53
CA PHE A 655 0.42 -20.40 -7.72
C PHE A 655 -0.27 -20.77 -6.41
N GLU A 656 0.38 -21.60 -5.59
CA GLU A 656 -0.13 -21.98 -4.27
C GLU A 656 -0.28 -20.77 -3.35
N ARG A 657 0.68 -19.85 -3.40
CA ARG A 657 0.61 -18.58 -2.66
C ARG A 657 -0.60 -17.74 -3.06
N VAL A 658 -0.82 -17.55 -4.36
CA VAL A 658 -1.98 -16.78 -4.87
C VAL A 658 -3.30 -17.49 -4.52
N ASP A 659 -3.34 -18.82 -4.57
CA ASP A 659 -4.50 -19.60 -4.13
C ASP A 659 -4.78 -19.45 -2.62
N LEU A 660 -3.76 -19.44 -1.77
CA LEU A 660 -3.90 -19.17 -0.33
C LEU A 660 -4.48 -17.78 -0.06
N ILE A 661 -4.01 -16.74 -0.78
CA ILE A 661 -4.56 -15.38 -0.68
C ILE A 661 -6.03 -15.36 -1.06
N ARG A 662 -6.36 -15.97 -2.21
CA ARG A 662 -7.75 -16.05 -2.69
C ARG A 662 -8.65 -16.80 -1.72
N ASN A 663 -8.18 -17.91 -1.16
CA ASN A 663 -8.94 -18.70 -0.20
C ASN A 663 -9.09 -18.01 1.16
N ARG A 664 -8.11 -17.19 1.57
CA ARG A 664 -8.20 -16.39 2.80
C ARG A 664 -9.15 -15.21 2.65
N PHE A 665 -9.24 -14.61 1.46
CA PHE A 665 -10.08 -13.44 1.20
C PHE A 665 -11.01 -13.59 -0.02
N PRO A 666 -11.85 -14.62 -0.06
CA PRO A 666 -12.57 -14.99 -1.28
C PRO A 666 -13.55 -13.90 -1.74
N TRP A 667 -14.11 -13.11 -0.81
CA TRP A 667 -15.02 -11.99 -1.11
C TRP A 667 -14.38 -10.82 -1.88
N TYR A 668 -13.04 -10.70 -1.90
CA TYR A 668 -12.38 -9.72 -2.76
C TYR A 668 -12.29 -10.21 -4.22
N PHE A 669 -12.24 -11.53 -4.45
CA PHE A 669 -12.08 -12.11 -5.78
C PHE A 669 -13.41 -12.56 -6.41
N ASP A 670 -14.42 -12.84 -5.59
CA ASP A 670 -15.76 -13.26 -6.03
C ASP A 670 -16.85 -12.31 -5.55
N ARG A 671 -17.59 -11.71 -6.50
CA ARG A 671 -18.65 -10.73 -6.22
C ARG A 671 -19.91 -11.36 -5.61
N SER A 672 -20.07 -12.68 -5.68
CA SER A 672 -21.23 -13.39 -5.15
C SER A 672 -21.14 -13.65 -3.64
N ILE A 673 -19.96 -13.49 -3.05
CA ILE A 673 -19.72 -13.77 -1.64
C ILE A 673 -20.10 -12.55 -0.80
N SER A 674 -21.18 -12.70 -0.03
CA SER A 674 -21.68 -11.67 0.91
C SER A 674 -21.42 -12.01 2.38
N GLN A 675 -20.82 -13.16 2.68
CA GLN A 675 -20.40 -13.62 4.00
C GLN A 675 -19.17 -14.51 3.84
N ALA A 676 -18.26 -14.54 4.81
CA ALA A 676 -17.19 -15.55 4.80
C ALA A 676 -17.78 -16.89 5.24
N ASP A 677 -17.35 -17.98 4.60
CA ASP A 677 -17.57 -19.32 5.15
C ASP A 677 -16.67 -19.43 6.37
N ASP A 678 -17.21 -19.19 7.56
CA ASP A 678 -16.83 -19.95 8.73
C ASP A 678 -17.88 -19.89 9.83
N VAL A 679 -17.94 -21.03 10.51
CA VAL A 679 -18.83 -21.39 11.60
C VAL A 679 -19.05 -20.19 12.51
N VAL A 680 -20.28 -19.69 12.52
CA VAL A 680 -20.80 -18.97 13.67
C VAL A 680 -20.64 -19.93 14.85
N HIS A 681 -19.50 -19.86 15.54
CA HIS A 681 -19.22 -20.59 16.76
C HIS A 681 -20.04 -19.95 17.87
N ILE A 682 -21.37 -20.04 17.72
CA ILE A 682 -22.24 -20.14 18.86
C ILE A 682 -21.83 -21.46 19.52
N SER A 683 -20.96 -21.37 20.52
CA SER A 683 -20.59 -22.50 21.37
C SER A 683 -21.85 -23.15 21.94
N ASP A 684 -21.71 -24.38 22.45
CA ASP A 684 -22.78 -25.22 23.03
C ASP A 684 -23.69 -24.53 24.09
N GLN A 685 -23.39 -23.29 24.52
CA GLN A 685 -24.26 -22.47 25.37
C GLN A 685 -25.21 -21.51 24.63
N GLY A 686 -25.01 -21.18 23.36
CA GLY A 686 -26.03 -20.43 22.63
C GLY A 686 -27.27 -21.29 22.31
N GLU A 687 -27.19 -22.61 22.46
CA GLU A 687 -28.39 -23.45 22.58
C GLU A 687 -29.30 -23.04 23.76
N GLU A 688 -28.80 -22.36 24.81
CA GLU A 688 -29.63 -21.83 25.91
C GLU A 688 -30.22 -20.44 25.64
N ASP A 689 -29.64 -19.68 24.72
CA ASP A 689 -30.19 -18.38 24.30
C ASP A 689 -31.15 -18.55 23.10
N HIS A 690 -30.94 -19.54 22.24
CA HIS A 690 -31.96 -20.01 21.29
C HIS A 690 -33.08 -20.73 22.03
N MET A 691 -34.33 -20.29 21.83
CA MET A 691 -35.51 -20.99 22.37
C MET A 691 -35.76 -22.29 21.60
N THR A 692 -34.91 -23.30 21.80
CA THR A 692 -35.11 -24.67 21.30
C THR A 692 -36.08 -25.44 22.20
N GLU A 693 -36.67 -26.54 21.72
CA GLU A 693 -37.53 -27.40 22.55
C GLU A 693 -36.79 -27.91 23.80
N ASP A 694 -35.51 -28.28 23.66
CA ASP A 694 -34.68 -28.76 24.78
C ASP A 694 -34.36 -27.65 25.79
N ALA A 695 -34.05 -26.43 25.33
CA ALA A 695 -33.80 -25.29 26.22
C ALA A 695 -35.06 -24.89 27.01
N VAL A 696 -36.22 -24.87 26.35
CA VAL A 696 -37.52 -24.61 27.00
C VAL A 696 -37.82 -25.70 28.02
N SER A 697 -37.64 -26.98 27.67
CA SER A 697 -37.86 -28.11 28.58
C SER A 697 -36.94 -28.07 29.81
N ARG A 698 -35.65 -27.77 29.62
CA ARG A 698 -34.69 -27.58 30.71
C ARG A 698 -35.12 -26.45 31.65
N TYR A 699 -35.43 -25.27 31.11
CA TYR A 699 -35.81 -24.14 31.93
C TYR A 699 -37.12 -24.38 32.69
N ARG A 700 -38.12 -25.01 32.06
CA ARG A 700 -39.36 -25.42 32.74
C ARG A 700 -39.07 -26.31 33.95
N LYS A 701 -38.12 -27.25 33.81
CA LYS A 701 -37.70 -28.12 34.92
C LYS A 701 -37.01 -27.34 36.04
N GLU A 702 -36.16 -26.37 35.71
CA GLU A 702 -35.47 -25.52 36.69
C GLU A 702 -36.45 -24.70 37.55
N VAL A 703 -37.51 -24.16 36.94
CA VAL A 703 -38.54 -23.39 37.66
C VAL A 703 -39.70 -24.27 38.19
N GLY A 704 -39.57 -25.60 38.15
CA GLY A 704 -40.53 -26.53 38.75
C GLY A 704 -41.84 -26.74 37.97
N ILE A 705 -41.87 -26.44 36.67
CA ILE A 705 -43.05 -26.53 35.80
C ILE A 705 -43.02 -27.81 34.96
N SER A 706 -43.97 -28.71 35.21
CA SER A 706 -44.08 -30.01 34.51
C SER A 706 -45.30 -30.16 33.61
N ARG A 707 -46.23 -29.19 33.65
CA ARG A 707 -47.49 -29.15 32.88
C ARG A 707 -47.70 -27.77 32.26
N SER A 708 -48.67 -27.64 31.35
CA SER A 708 -49.10 -26.33 30.83
C SER A 708 -49.55 -25.43 31.98
N ILE A 709 -49.10 -24.17 31.95
CA ILE A 709 -49.49 -23.15 32.93
C ILE A 709 -50.95 -22.75 32.68
N GLN A 710 -51.78 -22.76 33.73
CA GLN A 710 -53.21 -22.41 33.65
C GLN A 710 -53.63 -21.33 34.66
N GLY A 711 -52.81 -21.05 35.67
CA GLY A 711 -52.95 -19.94 36.60
C GLY A 711 -52.28 -18.66 36.09
N LYS A 712 -52.52 -17.55 36.79
CA LYS A 712 -51.93 -16.25 36.45
C LYS A 712 -50.42 -16.27 36.61
N VAL A 713 -49.74 -15.60 35.68
CA VAL A 713 -48.29 -15.43 35.67
C VAL A 713 -47.96 -13.97 36.00
N LEU A 714 -47.04 -13.77 36.94
CA LEU A 714 -46.46 -12.47 37.21
C LEU A 714 -45.11 -12.35 36.47
N VAL A 715 -44.97 -11.32 35.66
CA VAL A 715 -43.71 -10.93 35.01
C VAL A 715 -43.34 -9.52 35.46
N VAL A 716 -42.15 -9.35 36.04
CA VAL A 716 -41.76 -8.07 36.65
C VAL A 716 -40.43 -7.59 36.08
N ASP A 717 -40.42 -6.37 35.57
CA ASP A 717 -39.20 -5.64 35.21
C ASP A 717 -38.91 -4.53 36.21
N PHE A 718 -37.85 -4.70 36.99
CA PHE A 718 -37.35 -3.69 37.91
C PHE A 718 -36.42 -2.72 37.17
N GLY A 719 -37.01 -1.72 36.53
CA GLY A 719 -36.27 -0.72 35.76
C GLY A 719 -35.56 0.33 36.62
N SER A 720 -34.57 1.04 36.06
CA SER A 720 -33.84 2.12 36.75
C SER A 720 -34.72 3.31 37.18
N THR A 721 -35.73 3.65 36.37
CA THR A 721 -36.67 4.75 36.67
C THR A 721 -38.00 4.25 37.23
N TYR A 722 -38.48 3.12 36.71
CA TYR A 722 -39.82 2.60 36.99
C TYR A 722 -39.84 1.07 36.99
N THR A 723 -40.59 0.48 37.91
CA THR A 723 -40.86 -0.95 38.00
C THR A 723 -42.14 -1.24 37.22
N LYS A 724 -42.08 -2.22 36.30
CA LYS A 724 -43.23 -2.67 35.51
C LYS A 724 -43.68 -4.02 36.01
N VAL A 725 -44.89 -4.08 36.56
CA VAL A 725 -45.52 -5.31 37.08
C VAL A 725 -46.57 -5.75 36.07
N GLY A 726 -46.26 -6.81 35.32
CA GLY A 726 -47.14 -7.41 34.33
C GLY A 726 -47.85 -8.64 34.87
N ILE A 727 -49.18 -8.68 34.74
CA ILE A 727 -50.01 -9.84 35.07
C ILE A 727 -50.56 -10.41 33.77
N PHE A 728 -50.17 -11.64 33.46
CA PHE A 728 -50.65 -12.39 32.29
C PHE A 728 -51.57 -13.51 32.74
N ASP A 729 -52.76 -13.62 32.13
CA ASP A 729 -53.67 -14.75 32.31
C ASP A 729 -53.60 -15.68 31.08
N PRO A 730 -53.03 -16.88 31.21
CA PRO A 730 -52.87 -17.79 30.08
C PRO A 730 -54.19 -18.31 29.49
N ASN A 731 -55.33 -18.19 30.20
CA ASN A 731 -56.61 -18.76 29.77
C ASN A 731 -57.32 -17.92 28.71
N ASP A 732 -57.26 -16.59 28.84
CA ASP A 732 -57.86 -15.64 27.89
C ASP A 732 -56.79 -14.79 27.17
N GLU A 733 -55.52 -15.06 27.44
CA GLU A 733 -54.35 -14.35 26.89
C GLU A 733 -54.38 -12.83 27.18
N SER A 734 -55.05 -12.42 28.27
CA SER A 734 -55.09 -11.02 28.69
C SER A 734 -53.82 -10.61 29.43
N PHE A 735 -53.37 -9.38 29.18
CA PHE A 735 -52.20 -8.79 29.82
C PHE A 735 -52.54 -7.45 30.47
N ARG A 736 -52.11 -7.24 31.72
CA ARG A 736 -52.24 -5.97 32.44
C ARG A 736 -50.89 -5.52 32.98
N LEU A 737 -50.56 -4.25 32.76
CA LEU A 737 -49.30 -3.64 33.18
C LEU A 737 -49.55 -2.52 34.18
N ASN A 738 -48.93 -2.63 35.36
CA ASN A 738 -48.82 -1.53 36.31
C ASN A 738 -47.41 -0.96 36.27
N TYR A 739 -47.31 0.36 36.16
CA TYR A 739 -46.04 1.06 35.95
C TYR A 739 -45.84 2.07 37.08
N VAL A 740 -44.93 1.77 38.01
CA VAL A 740 -44.73 2.53 39.26
C VAL A 740 -43.28 2.98 39.44
N PRO A 741 -42.98 4.09 40.14
CA PRO A 741 -41.60 4.53 40.37
C PRO A 741 -40.76 3.46 41.08
N THR A 742 -39.53 3.23 40.60
CA THR A 742 -38.62 2.28 41.27
C THR A 742 -38.02 2.93 42.51
N THR A 743 -38.06 2.22 43.64
CA THR A 743 -37.30 2.57 44.84
C THR A 743 -36.02 1.73 44.87
N VAL A 744 -34.89 2.30 44.45
CA VAL A 744 -33.63 1.56 44.23
C VAL A 744 -33.05 0.97 45.52
N ASP A 745 -33.27 1.63 46.66
CA ASP A 745 -32.76 1.18 47.96
C ASP A 745 -33.53 -0.03 48.51
N ASP A 746 -34.78 -0.23 48.09
CA ASP A 746 -35.59 -1.42 48.40
C ASP A 746 -36.66 -1.65 47.32
N ILE A 747 -36.33 -2.52 46.35
CA ILE A 747 -37.20 -2.79 45.20
C ILE A 747 -38.50 -3.53 45.58
N ARG A 748 -38.65 -4.04 46.82
CA ARG A 748 -39.93 -4.60 47.31
C ARG A 748 -41.01 -3.53 47.41
N VAL A 749 -40.63 -2.27 47.65
CA VAL A 749 -41.56 -1.13 47.67
C VAL A 749 -42.22 -0.97 46.30
N GLY A 750 -41.42 -1.00 45.22
CA GLY A 750 -41.91 -0.92 43.86
C GLY A 750 -42.79 -2.12 43.47
N LEU A 751 -42.40 -3.33 43.89
CA LEU A 751 -43.22 -4.53 43.68
C LEU A 751 -44.58 -4.43 44.40
N ALA A 752 -44.58 -4.02 45.68
CA ALA A 752 -45.80 -3.88 46.47
C ALA A 752 -46.71 -2.75 45.95
N ASP A 753 -46.14 -1.65 45.44
CA ASP A 753 -46.90 -0.55 44.84
C ASP A 753 -47.51 -0.95 43.50
N GLY A 754 -46.74 -1.61 42.64
CA GLY A 754 -47.23 -2.15 41.37
C GLY A 754 -48.30 -3.24 41.54
N MET A 755 -48.30 -3.90 42.70
CA MET A 755 -49.35 -4.83 43.13
C MET A 755 -50.54 -4.16 43.84
N GLY A 756 -50.48 -2.84 44.09
CA GLY A 756 -51.55 -2.07 44.74
C GLY A 756 -51.68 -2.30 46.26
N ILE A 757 -50.65 -2.84 46.91
CA ILE A 757 -50.68 -3.26 48.33
C ILE A 757 -49.65 -2.53 49.21
N LEU A 758 -48.90 -1.58 48.68
CA LEU A 758 -47.87 -0.85 49.43
C LEU A 758 -48.41 -0.22 50.74
N ALA A 759 -49.62 0.34 50.70
CA ALA A 759 -50.26 0.91 51.88
C ALA A 759 -50.52 -0.12 53.00
N ALA A 760 -50.78 -1.38 52.64
CA ALA A 760 -50.96 -2.48 53.60
C ALA A 760 -49.62 -2.99 54.14
N CYS A 761 -48.52 -2.76 53.42
CA CYS A 761 -47.17 -3.11 53.86
C CYS A 761 -46.51 -2.02 54.72
N LYS A 762 -46.99 -0.77 54.68
CA LYS A 762 -46.33 0.37 55.33
C LYS A 762 -46.96 0.71 56.68
N HIS A 763 -46.19 0.62 57.76
CA HIS A 763 -46.57 1.10 59.09
C HIS A 763 -45.70 2.30 59.49
N SER A 764 -46.29 3.31 60.13
CA SER A 764 -45.56 4.50 60.57
C SER A 764 -45.30 4.42 62.08
N SER A 765 -44.03 4.42 62.49
CA SER A 765 -43.61 4.50 63.89
C SER A 765 -42.61 5.65 64.06
N ASN A 766 -42.91 6.62 64.93
CA ASN A 766 -42.04 7.76 65.26
C ASN A 766 -41.47 8.55 64.05
N GLY A 767 -42.22 8.67 62.96
CA GLY A 767 -41.80 9.43 61.77
C GLY A 767 -40.85 8.69 60.82
N VAL A 768 -40.53 7.42 61.10
CA VAL A 768 -39.80 6.52 60.21
C VAL A 768 -40.78 5.49 59.65
N ALA A 769 -40.71 5.26 58.33
CA ALA A 769 -41.51 4.22 57.68
C ALA A 769 -40.89 2.85 57.93
N GLU A 770 -41.63 1.94 58.58
CA GLU A 770 -41.28 0.53 58.72
C GLU A 770 -42.21 -0.32 57.83
N TYR A 771 -41.69 -1.39 57.22
CA TYR A 771 -42.43 -2.24 56.28
C TYR A 771 -42.68 -3.65 56.83
N ASP A 772 -43.93 -4.11 56.80
CA ASP A 772 -44.33 -5.52 56.97
C ASP A 772 -44.61 -6.15 55.59
N TRP A 773 -43.81 -7.15 55.20
CA TRP A 773 -43.91 -7.81 53.90
C TRP A 773 -44.84 -9.05 53.89
N ALA A 774 -45.51 -9.39 55.00
CA ALA A 774 -46.47 -10.50 55.04
C ALA A 774 -47.68 -10.34 54.08
N PRO A 775 -48.25 -9.13 53.88
CA PRO A 775 -49.26 -8.91 52.84
C PRO A 775 -48.73 -9.19 51.43
N LEU A 776 -47.48 -8.80 51.15
CA LEU A 776 -46.82 -9.07 49.88
C LEU A 776 -46.63 -10.58 49.64
N ARG A 777 -46.19 -11.35 50.65
CA ARG A 777 -46.08 -12.83 50.52
C ARG A 777 -47.42 -13.48 50.18
N ARG A 778 -48.52 -13.01 50.79
CA ARG A 778 -49.87 -13.52 50.50
C ARG A 778 -50.31 -13.21 49.08
N ALA A 779 -50.19 -11.96 48.65
CA ALA A 779 -50.53 -11.57 47.27
C ALA A 779 -49.68 -12.36 46.26
N MET A 780 -48.41 -12.64 46.59
CA MET A 780 -47.53 -13.39 45.72
C MET A 780 -47.89 -14.87 45.58
N SER A 781 -48.58 -15.45 46.57
CA SER A 781 -49.05 -16.85 46.51
C SER A 781 -50.21 -17.10 45.54
N GLU A 782 -50.84 -16.04 45.01
CA GLU A 782 -51.96 -16.15 44.06
C GLU A 782 -51.53 -16.44 42.61
N PHE A 783 -50.23 -16.33 42.30
CA PHE A 783 -49.67 -16.56 40.98
C PHE A 783 -49.06 -17.96 40.89
N GLU A 784 -49.28 -18.65 39.76
CA GLU A 784 -48.68 -19.97 39.51
C GLU A 784 -47.17 -19.85 39.24
N VAL A 785 -46.74 -18.75 38.60
CA VAL A 785 -45.34 -18.50 38.24
C VAL A 785 -45.01 -17.01 38.35
N ARG A 786 -43.83 -16.68 38.90
CA ARG A 786 -43.34 -15.31 39.12
C ARG A 786 -41.92 -15.15 38.58
N LEU A 787 -41.79 -14.35 37.53
CA LEU A 787 -40.54 -14.20 36.77
C LEU A 787 -40.01 -12.76 36.86
N PRO A 788 -38.75 -12.56 37.29
CA PRO A 788 -38.16 -11.24 37.38
C PRO A 788 -37.08 -10.96 36.31
N CYS A 789 -37.03 -9.72 35.83
CA CYS A 789 -35.83 -9.11 35.25
C CYS A 789 -35.54 -7.76 35.90
N SER A 790 -34.31 -7.25 35.76
CA SER A 790 -33.93 -5.96 36.35
C SER A 790 -32.89 -5.19 35.52
N SER A 791 -33.04 -3.87 35.52
CA SER A 791 -32.04 -2.88 35.08
C SER A 791 -31.73 -1.83 36.16
N ALA A 792 -32.27 -1.99 37.38
CA ALA A 792 -32.26 -0.98 38.45
C ALA A 792 -30.88 -0.58 39.01
N LYS A 793 -29.79 -1.31 38.71
CA LYS A 793 -28.44 -0.94 39.14
C LYS A 793 -27.62 -0.20 38.07
N GLY A 794 -28.15 -0.03 36.86
CA GLY A 794 -27.39 0.47 35.71
C GLY A 794 -26.46 -0.61 35.12
N GLY A 795 -26.05 -0.44 33.86
CA GLY A 795 -25.08 -1.34 33.22
C GLY A 795 -23.71 -1.25 33.90
N LEU A 796 -23.01 -2.38 34.02
CA LEU A 796 -21.71 -2.47 34.67
C LEU A 796 -20.69 -1.59 33.94
N LYS A 797 -20.08 -0.62 34.62
CA LYS A 797 -19.11 0.29 34.02
C LYS A 797 -17.84 -0.48 33.65
N MET A 798 -17.41 -0.39 32.40
CA MET A 798 -16.23 -1.08 31.93
C MET A 798 -15.31 -0.16 31.14
N VAL A 799 -14.01 -0.37 31.28
CA VAL A 799 -12.99 0.20 30.40
C VAL A 799 -12.38 -0.92 29.56
N THR A 800 -12.20 -0.68 28.27
CA THR A 800 -11.42 -1.55 27.38
C THR A 800 -10.06 -0.94 27.08
N ALA A 801 -9.01 -1.76 27.10
CA ALA A 801 -7.67 -1.41 26.63
C ALA A 801 -7.23 -2.44 25.58
N ALA A 802 -7.07 -2.00 24.34
CA ALA A 802 -6.79 -2.87 23.20
C ALA A 802 -5.51 -2.47 22.46
N LEU A 803 -5.06 -3.34 21.56
CA LEU A 803 -3.89 -3.10 20.73
C LEU A 803 -4.16 -2.06 19.64
N SER A 804 -5.25 -2.23 18.89
CA SER A 804 -5.67 -1.34 17.81
C SER A 804 -7.17 -1.07 17.91
N LYS A 805 -7.62 0.13 17.51
CA LYS A 805 -9.04 0.49 17.54
C LYS A 805 -9.91 -0.36 16.63
N ALA A 806 -9.42 -0.65 15.42
CA ALA A 806 -10.23 -1.27 14.36
C ALA A 806 -10.37 -2.79 14.48
N GLU A 807 -9.49 -3.47 15.22
CA GLU A 807 -9.44 -4.94 15.27
C GLU A 807 -9.75 -5.43 16.69
N SER A 808 -8.74 -5.52 17.57
CA SER A 808 -8.95 -6.02 18.93
C SER A 808 -9.75 -5.06 19.80
N GLY A 809 -9.70 -3.76 19.52
CA GLY A 809 -10.58 -2.76 20.12
C GLY A 809 -12.02 -2.99 19.75
N PHE A 810 -12.31 -3.20 18.46
CA PHE A 810 -13.66 -3.56 18.00
C PHE A 810 -14.14 -4.85 18.65
N ALA A 811 -13.30 -5.88 18.71
CA ALA A 811 -13.63 -7.15 19.36
C ALA A 811 -13.94 -7.01 20.87
N ALA A 812 -13.09 -6.26 21.59
CA ALA A 812 -13.24 -6.02 23.02
C ALA A 812 -14.48 -5.18 23.34
N GLU A 813 -14.73 -4.12 22.57
CA GLU A 813 -15.92 -3.30 22.69
C GLU A 813 -17.18 -4.10 22.37
N LEU A 814 -17.13 -4.92 21.30
CA LEU A 814 -18.23 -5.78 20.91
C LEU A 814 -18.55 -6.80 22.01
N ALA A 815 -17.55 -7.43 22.61
CA ALA A 815 -17.75 -8.32 23.77
C ALA A 815 -18.33 -7.58 24.97
N ALA A 816 -17.74 -6.46 25.37
CA ALA A 816 -18.25 -5.66 26.49
C ALA A 816 -19.72 -5.25 26.28
N LEU A 817 -20.07 -4.74 25.10
CA LEU A 817 -21.40 -4.26 24.77
C LEU A 817 -22.42 -5.41 24.65
N THR A 818 -22.04 -6.54 24.03
CA THR A 818 -22.93 -7.72 23.91
C THR A 818 -23.17 -8.40 25.26
N ALA A 819 -22.19 -8.36 26.18
CA ALA A 819 -22.37 -8.77 27.58
C ALA A 819 -23.26 -7.81 28.39
N GLY A 820 -23.57 -6.62 27.86
CA GLY A 820 -24.41 -5.62 28.51
C GLY A 820 -23.68 -4.67 29.46
N ALA A 821 -22.37 -4.55 29.33
CA ALA A 821 -21.58 -3.55 30.04
C ALA A 821 -21.82 -2.14 29.46
N LYS A 822 -21.62 -1.12 30.29
CA LYS A 822 -21.54 0.28 29.91
C LYS A 822 -20.07 0.65 29.72
N LEU A 823 -19.64 0.83 28.48
CA LEU A 823 -18.30 1.36 28.21
C LEU A 823 -18.21 2.81 28.69
N VAL A 824 -17.34 3.07 29.66
CA VAL A 824 -17.04 4.42 30.17
C VAL A 824 -15.75 4.98 29.58
N GLY A 825 -14.88 4.12 29.06
CA GLY A 825 -13.68 4.49 28.31
C GLY A 825 -13.19 3.35 27.43
N SER A 826 -12.67 3.70 26.25
CA SER A 826 -12.00 2.78 25.33
C SER A 826 -10.63 3.34 25.00
N TYR A 827 -9.60 2.53 25.17
CA TYR A 827 -8.22 2.92 24.92
C TYR A 827 -7.56 1.94 23.96
N ASP A 828 -6.74 2.46 23.06
CA ASP A 828 -5.99 1.69 22.08
C ASP A 828 -4.50 2.09 22.03
N GLY A 829 -3.65 1.18 21.54
CA GLY A 829 -2.21 1.36 21.49
C GLY A 829 -1.51 1.29 22.86
N LYS A 830 -0.27 1.77 22.93
CA LYS A 830 0.49 1.83 24.20
C LYS A 830 -0.05 2.97 25.06
N LEU A 831 -0.62 2.62 26.22
CA LEU A 831 -1.12 3.58 27.20
C LEU A 831 0.00 4.46 27.75
N THR A 832 -0.28 5.75 27.90
CA THR A 832 0.55 6.66 28.67
C THR A 832 0.23 6.56 30.17
N PRO A 833 1.17 6.93 31.07
CA PRO A 833 0.88 7.00 32.50
C PRO A 833 -0.30 7.90 32.86
N ALA A 834 -0.51 8.99 32.11
CA ALA A 834 -1.64 9.89 32.32
C ALA A 834 -2.98 9.22 31.97
N GLN A 835 -3.05 8.49 30.85
CA GLN A 835 -4.24 7.73 30.47
C GLN A 835 -4.53 6.60 31.47
N ALA A 836 -3.52 5.80 31.84
CA ALA A 836 -3.70 4.71 32.81
C ALA A 836 -4.19 5.22 34.18
N ARG A 837 -3.80 6.43 34.57
CA ARG A 837 -4.31 7.10 35.78
C ARG A 837 -5.73 7.62 35.59
N ALA A 838 -6.04 8.23 34.45
CA ALA A 838 -7.37 8.74 34.13
C ALA A 838 -8.44 7.62 34.15
N VAL A 839 -8.09 6.40 33.75
CA VAL A 839 -8.95 5.21 33.86
C VAL A 839 -9.53 5.07 35.28
N PHE A 840 -8.70 5.21 36.32
CA PHE A 840 -9.17 5.03 37.70
C PHE A 840 -9.67 6.32 38.36
N GLU A 841 -9.14 7.49 38.01
CA GLU A 841 -9.58 8.75 38.64
C GLU A 841 -10.84 9.35 37.99
N GLN A 842 -10.97 9.22 36.67
CA GLN A 842 -12.02 9.87 35.87
C GLN A 842 -13.08 8.88 35.40
N ASP A 843 -12.68 7.79 34.73
CA ASP A 843 -13.66 6.85 34.12
C ASP A 843 -14.35 5.98 35.18
N GLN A 844 -13.62 5.67 36.26
CA GLN A 844 -14.10 4.89 37.42
C GLN A 844 -14.82 3.58 37.02
N PRO A 845 -14.14 2.65 36.30
CA PRO A 845 -14.72 1.39 35.88
C PRO A 845 -14.95 0.41 37.04
N GLU A 846 -15.94 -0.45 36.89
CA GLU A 846 -16.16 -1.62 37.74
C GLU A 846 -15.44 -2.86 37.20
N ILE A 847 -15.08 -2.90 35.91
CA ILE A 847 -14.20 -3.91 35.29
C ILE A 847 -13.26 -3.25 34.28
N VAL A 848 -12.02 -3.74 34.20
CA VAL A 848 -11.08 -3.43 33.09
C VAL A 848 -10.91 -4.65 32.20
N LEU A 849 -11.20 -4.55 30.91
CA LEU A 849 -10.96 -5.59 29.90
C LEU A 849 -9.71 -5.22 29.08
N ILE A 850 -8.70 -6.08 29.10
CA ILE A 850 -7.49 -5.94 28.29
C ILE A 850 -7.55 -6.97 27.15
N ALA A 851 -7.61 -6.47 25.92
CA ALA A 851 -7.53 -7.28 24.71
C ALA A 851 -6.14 -7.12 24.07
N GLY A 852 -5.54 -8.24 23.70
CA GLY A 852 -4.20 -8.30 23.10
C GLY A 852 -4.22 -8.21 21.56
N GLY A 853 -3.13 -8.64 20.95
CA GLY A 853 -3.07 -8.98 19.52
C GLY A 853 -3.46 -10.43 19.26
N THR A 854 -3.15 -10.93 18.06
CA THR A 854 -3.36 -12.32 17.66
C THR A 854 -2.47 -13.31 18.42
N ASP A 855 -2.91 -14.56 18.48
CA ASP A 855 -2.10 -15.64 19.04
C ASP A 855 -0.91 -15.98 18.13
N PHE A 856 0.16 -16.53 18.70
CA PHE A 856 1.31 -17.12 18.00
C PHE A 856 2.06 -16.19 17.03
N GLY A 857 2.22 -14.91 17.37
CA GLY A 857 3.01 -13.97 16.55
C GLY A 857 2.57 -12.51 16.63
N GLY A 858 1.45 -12.21 17.31
CA GLY A 858 0.96 -10.85 17.49
C GLY A 858 1.79 -9.98 18.45
N ASP A 859 1.54 -8.66 18.43
CA ASP A 859 2.22 -7.68 19.31
C ASP A 859 1.97 -8.02 20.79
N SER A 860 3.03 -8.54 21.38
CA SER A 860 3.13 -8.94 22.78
C SER A 860 3.53 -7.78 23.70
N GLU A 861 4.28 -6.82 23.17
CA GLU A 861 4.87 -5.73 23.97
C GLU A 861 3.80 -4.78 24.48
N THR A 862 2.87 -4.38 23.61
CA THR A 862 1.82 -3.43 23.97
C THR A 862 0.88 -4.02 25.01
N ALA A 863 0.51 -5.29 24.88
CA ALA A 863 -0.32 -6.00 25.86
C ALA A 863 0.35 -6.06 27.25
N LEU A 864 1.63 -6.44 27.29
CA LEU A 864 2.42 -6.47 28.54
C LEU A 864 2.61 -5.08 29.16
N HIS A 865 2.86 -4.06 28.34
CA HIS A 865 3.00 -2.68 28.77
C HIS A 865 1.72 -2.14 29.41
N ASN A 866 0.59 -2.29 28.72
CA ASN A 866 -0.71 -1.84 29.19
C ASN A 866 -1.13 -2.57 30.48
N ALA A 867 -0.93 -3.89 30.54
CA ALA A 867 -1.24 -4.68 31.74
C ALA A 867 -0.43 -4.21 32.96
N ARG A 868 0.87 -3.91 32.81
CA ARG A 868 1.70 -3.35 33.90
C ARG A 868 1.20 -2.00 34.36
N LEU A 869 1.01 -1.07 33.43
CA LEU A 869 0.59 0.30 33.74
C LEU A 869 -0.77 0.33 34.45
N LEU A 870 -1.75 -0.43 33.95
CA LEU A 870 -3.07 -0.50 34.56
C LEU A 870 -3.01 -1.14 35.95
N ALA A 871 -2.26 -2.22 36.13
CA ALA A 871 -2.10 -2.88 37.43
C ALA A 871 -1.43 -1.96 38.47
N GLU A 872 -0.37 -1.23 38.10
CA GLU A 872 0.34 -0.29 38.99
C GLU A 872 -0.52 0.92 39.41
N ASN A 873 -1.46 1.32 38.55
CA ASN A 873 -2.36 2.47 38.77
C ASN A 873 -3.71 2.07 39.40
N ALA A 874 -4.05 0.78 39.49
CA ALA A 874 -5.29 0.31 40.11
C ALA A 874 -5.46 0.79 41.57
N LYS A 875 -4.36 1.07 42.27
CA LYS A 875 -4.35 1.66 43.63
C LYS A 875 -5.04 3.03 43.74
N TYR A 876 -5.31 3.72 42.62
CA TYR A 876 -6.02 5.00 42.61
C TYR A 876 -7.55 4.85 42.57
N ALA A 877 -8.07 3.62 42.50
CA ALA A 877 -9.51 3.35 42.49
C ALA A 877 -10.15 3.50 43.89
N ASN A 878 -10.36 4.75 44.32
CA ASN A 878 -10.88 5.06 45.67
C ASN A 878 -12.41 4.92 45.82
N TYR A 879 -13.11 4.41 44.80
CA TYR A 879 -14.57 4.28 44.75
C TYR A 879 -15.07 2.85 44.96
N THR A 880 -14.16 1.89 45.18
CA THR A 880 -14.49 0.47 45.42
C THR A 880 -13.70 -0.06 46.62
N ASP A 881 -14.39 -0.73 47.54
CA ASP A 881 -13.78 -1.34 48.73
C ASP A 881 -13.05 -2.67 48.41
N TYR A 882 -13.33 -3.27 47.25
CA TYR A 882 -12.80 -4.58 46.85
C TYR A 882 -11.79 -4.50 45.68
N GLY A 883 -11.47 -3.29 45.21
CA GLY A 883 -10.67 -3.07 44.00
C GLY A 883 -11.48 -3.23 42.71
N VAL A 884 -10.81 -3.02 41.57
CA VAL A 884 -11.39 -3.18 40.22
C VAL A 884 -10.85 -4.46 39.60
N PRO A 885 -11.69 -5.47 39.31
CA PRO A 885 -11.25 -6.71 38.68
C PRO A 885 -10.90 -6.54 37.20
N PHE A 886 -9.93 -7.31 36.73
CA PHE A 886 -9.40 -7.26 35.36
C PHE A 886 -9.76 -8.53 34.59
N ILE A 887 -10.13 -8.40 33.32
CA ILE A 887 -10.26 -9.51 32.37
C ILE A 887 -9.13 -9.37 31.36
N TYR A 888 -8.35 -10.44 31.15
CA TYR A 888 -7.40 -10.51 30.04
C TYR A 888 -7.90 -11.51 29.00
N ALA A 889 -8.05 -11.04 27.77
CA ALA A 889 -8.52 -11.80 26.61
C ALA A 889 -7.65 -11.48 25.37
N GLY A 890 -6.33 -11.60 25.54
CA GLY A 890 -5.33 -11.33 24.50
C GLY A 890 -4.44 -12.53 24.21
N ASN A 891 -3.29 -12.27 23.59
CA ASN A 891 -2.35 -13.28 23.09
C ASN A 891 -2.08 -14.37 24.13
N GLN A 892 -2.34 -15.63 23.77
CA GLN A 892 -2.09 -16.77 24.66
C GLN A 892 -0.60 -16.94 25.00
N ASP A 893 0.30 -16.50 24.12
CA ASP A 893 1.75 -16.64 24.29
C ASP A 893 2.30 -15.90 25.51
N VAL A 894 1.67 -14.78 25.90
CA VAL A 894 2.12 -13.94 27.03
C VAL A 894 1.27 -14.11 28.28
N ARG A 895 0.29 -15.01 28.26
CA ARG A 895 -0.64 -15.26 29.38
C ARG A 895 0.09 -15.42 30.73
N GLY A 896 1.11 -16.27 30.78
CA GLY A 896 1.85 -16.53 32.01
C GLY A 896 2.63 -15.32 32.55
N GLN A 897 2.97 -14.35 31.69
CA GLN A 897 3.59 -13.09 32.12
C GLN A 897 2.55 -12.10 32.64
N ILE A 898 1.38 -12.04 32.00
CA ILE A 898 0.24 -11.21 32.43
C ILE A 898 -0.26 -11.66 33.82
N GLU A 899 -0.44 -12.96 34.03
CA GLU A 899 -0.85 -13.52 35.32
C GLU A 899 0.12 -13.14 36.45
N ARG A 900 1.43 -13.14 36.17
CA ARG A 900 2.45 -12.67 37.14
C ARG A 900 2.31 -11.18 37.45
N ILE A 901 2.12 -10.34 36.42
CA ILE A 901 1.94 -8.89 36.60
C ILE A 901 0.74 -8.61 37.52
N PHE A 902 -0.39 -9.27 37.29
CA PHE A 902 -1.59 -9.08 38.10
C PHE A 902 -1.42 -9.63 39.52
N ALA A 903 -0.81 -10.81 39.68
CA ALA A 903 -0.54 -11.40 40.99
C ALA A 903 0.40 -10.54 41.84
N ASP A 904 1.50 -10.03 41.27
CA ASP A 904 2.48 -9.18 41.95
C ASP A 904 1.84 -7.86 42.44
N ASN A 905 0.84 -7.35 41.72
CA ASN A 905 0.09 -6.14 42.07
C ASN A 905 -1.21 -6.41 42.85
N ARG A 906 -1.51 -7.67 43.21
CA ARG A 906 -2.72 -8.08 43.96
C ARG A 906 -4.04 -7.66 43.29
N ILE A 907 -4.09 -7.72 41.97
CA ILE A 907 -5.31 -7.47 41.19
C ILE A 907 -6.18 -8.73 41.19
N ASP A 908 -7.49 -8.59 41.37
CA ASP A 908 -8.45 -9.67 41.10
C ASP A 908 -8.63 -9.82 39.59
N TYR A 909 -8.43 -11.01 39.02
CA TYR A 909 -8.42 -11.16 37.57
C TYR A 909 -9.06 -12.46 37.07
N ARG A 910 -9.55 -12.41 35.82
CA ARG A 910 -9.96 -13.57 35.03
C ARG A 910 -9.18 -13.60 33.73
N ILE A 911 -8.71 -14.79 33.36
CA ILE A 911 -8.11 -15.03 32.05
C ILE A 911 -9.12 -15.77 31.19
N SER A 912 -9.39 -15.22 30.01
CA SER A 912 -10.20 -15.86 28.99
C SER A 912 -9.34 -16.30 27.80
N SER A 913 -9.94 -17.04 26.86
CA SER A 913 -9.37 -17.22 25.52
C SER A 913 -9.21 -15.86 24.82
N ASN A 914 -8.37 -15.81 23.79
CA ASN A 914 -8.17 -14.57 23.05
C ASN A 914 -9.49 -14.16 22.37
N VAL A 915 -9.92 -12.92 22.55
CA VAL A 915 -11.16 -12.40 21.93
C VAL A 915 -10.99 -12.24 20.41
N MET A 916 -9.75 -12.14 19.95
CA MET A 916 -9.37 -12.07 18.55
C MET A 916 -8.08 -12.89 18.31
N PRO A 917 -8.20 -14.23 18.23
CA PRO A 917 -7.03 -15.09 18.06
C PRO A 917 -6.33 -14.83 16.73
N GLU A 918 -7.07 -14.49 15.68
CA GLU A 918 -6.57 -14.11 14.35
C GLU A 918 -7.24 -12.81 13.86
N ILE A 919 -6.60 -12.09 12.94
CA ILE A 919 -7.16 -10.85 12.39
C ILE A 919 -8.48 -11.18 11.65
N ASN A 920 -9.55 -10.48 12.02
CA ASN A 920 -10.93 -10.70 11.57
C ASN A 920 -11.58 -12.01 12.06
N GLU A 921 -10.94 -12.78 12.94
CA GLU A 921 -11.59 -13.88 13.67
C GLU A 921 -11.93 -13.41 15.08
N PHE A 922 -13.22 -13.42 15.45
CA PHE A 922 -13.68 -12.88 16.73
C PHE A 922 -14.35 -13.97 17.57
N HIS A 923 -13.84 -14.21 18.77
CA HIS A 923 -14.42 -15.13 19.76
C HIS A 923 -15.05 -14.28 20.87
N ILE A 924 -16.20 -13.69 20.60
CA ILE A 924 -16.84 -12.70 21.49
C ILE A 924 -17.38 -13.36 22.78
N GLU A 925 -17.80 -14.61 22.65
CA GLU A 925 -18.47 -15.41 23.66
C GLU A 925 -17.57 -15.65 24.89
N VAL A 926 -16.28 -15.87 24.65
CA VAL A 926 -15.31 -16.21 25.71
C VAL A 926 -15.14 -15.07 26.71
N VAL A 927 -15.26 -13.82 26.24
CA VAL A 927 -15.21 -12.64 27.11
C VAL A 927 -16.56 -12.40 27.77
N ASN A 928 -17.67 -12.65 27.06
CA ASN A 928 -19.02 -12.51 27.61
C ASN A 928 -19.23 -13.39 28.84
N GLU A 929 -18.70 -14.62 28.86
CA GLU A 929 -18.74 -15.50 30.02
C GLU A 929 -18.01 -14.90 31.23
N ALA A 930 -16.78 -14.42 31.04
CA ALA A 930 -15.98 -13.81 32.10
C ALA A 930 -16.65 -12.55 32.67
N ILE A 931 -17.25 -11.71 31.81
CA ILE A 931 -18.00 -10.54 32.24
C ILE A 931 -19.24 -10.95 33.05
N ARG A 932 -19.99 -11.96 32.60
CA ARG A 932 -21.21 -12.44 33.29
C ARG A 932 -20.90 -12.97 34.69
N GLU A 933 -19.83 -13.74 34.85
CA GLU A 933 -19.40 -14.27 36.15
C GLU A 933 -19.03 -13.16 37.13
N LEU A 934 -18.29 -12.15 36.67
CA LEU A 934 -17.95 -10.98 37.47
C LEU A 934 -19.19 -10.12 37.77
N PHE A 935 -20.10 -9.96 36.81
CA PHE A 935 -21.37 -9.23 36.98
C PHE A 935 -22.20 -9.83 38.13
N GLN A 936 -22.38 -11.15 38.16
CA GLN A 936 -23.11 -11.83 39.25
C GLN A 936 -22.45 -11.59 40.62
N THR A 937 -21.12 -11.65 40.66
CA THR A 937 -20.35 -11.52 41.90
C THR A 937 -20.38 -10.09 42.47
N VAL A 938 -20.25 -9.08 41.59
CA VAL A 938 -20.14 -7.66 41.96
C VAL A 938 -21.51 -7.01 42.20
N ILE A 939 -22.56 -7.43 41.48
CA ILE A 939 -23.86 -6.75 41.52
C ILE A 939 -24.81 -7.29 42.59
N ILE A 940 -24.92 -8.61 42.74
CA ILE A 940 -25.94 -9.27 43.56
C ILE A 940 -25.75 -8.99 45.07
N ARG A 941 -24.52 -8.82 45.54
CA ARG A 941 -24.23 -8.63 46.99
C ARG A 941 -24.51 -7.23 47.55
N GLY A 942 -24.87 -6.25 46.72
CA GLY A 942 -24.80 -4.83 47.10
C GLY A 942 -26.11 -4.07 47.39
N LYS A 943 -27.30 -4.56 47.00
CA LYS A 943 -28.55 -3.75 47.03
C LYS A 943 -29.87 -4.51 47.30
N GLY A 944 -29.86 -5.62 48.03
CA GLY A 944 -31.09 -6.28 48.51
C GLY A 944 -31.91 -7.06 47.46
N PHE A 945 -31.29 -7.41 46.33
CA PHE A 945 -31.88 -8.30 45.31
C PHE A 945 -32.16 -9.70 45.87
N ASP A 946 -31.24 -10.18 46.68
CA ASP A 946 -31.28 -11.39 47.50
C ASP A 946 -32.57 -11.52 48.33
N VAL A 947 -33.17 -10.40 48.75
CA VAL A 947 -34.40 -10.40 49.56
C VAL A 947 -35.68 -10.40 48.70
N VAL A 948 -35.60 -9.97 47.45
CA VAL A 948 -36.75 -9.97 46.50
C VAL A 948 -36.80 -11.25 45.69
N GLU A 949 -35.64 -11.87 45.43
CA GLU A 949 -35.54 -13.21 44.87
C GLU A 949 -36.37 -14.23 45.68
N GLU A 950 -36.50 -14.07 47.00
CA GLU A 950 -37.38 -14.91 47.84
C GLU A 950 -38.86 -14.91 47.40
N PHE A 951 -39.31 -13.89 46.66
CA PHE A 951 -40.69 -13.76 46.18
C PHE A 951 -40.87 -14.22 44.73
N MET A 952 -39.81 -14.69 44.08
CA MET A 952 -39.76 -15.05 42.66
C MET A 952 -39.43 -16.54 42.48
N ASP A 953 -39.89 -17.14 41.38
CA ASP A 953 -39.64 -18.56 41.07
C ASP A 953 -38.38 -18.77 40.20
N ALA A 954 -37.83 -17.68 39.67
CA ALA A 954 -36.65 -17.67 38.82
C ALA A 954 -35.64 -16.61 39.27
N PRO A 955 -34.33 -16.84 39.05
CA PRO A 955 -33.30 -15.83 39.31
C PRO A 955 -33.48 -14.62 38.39
N PHE A 956 -32.99 -13.46 38.84
CA PHE A 956 -33.02 -12.25 38.01
C PHE A 956 -32.20 -12.45 36.74
N ILE A 957 -32.80 -12.08 35.60
CA ILE A 957 -32.05 -11.85 34.37
C ILE A 957 -31.96 -10.33 34.09
N PRO A 958 -30.90 -9.86 33.44
CA PRO A 958 -30.85 -8.46 32.99
C PRO A 958 -32.02 -8.15 32.04
N THR A 959 -32.73 -7.03 32.26
CA THR A 959 -33.83 -6.58 31.37
C THR A 959 -33.43 -6.58 29.89
N PRO A 960 -32.23 -6.11 29.52
CA PRO A 960 -31.83 -6.13 28.11
C PRO A 960 -31.63 -7.53 27.54
N ARG A 961 -31.27 -8.52 28.37
CA ARG A 961 -31.21 -9.93 27.95
C ARG A 961 -32.61 -10.51 27.76
N ALA A 962 -33.55 -10.14 28.62
CA ALA A 962 -34.96 -10.48 28.44
C ALA A 962 -35.48 -9.88 27.12
N CYS A 963 -35.18 -8.61 26.86
CA CYS A 963 -35.51 -7.95 25.61
C CYS A 963 -34.92 -8.66 24.38
N PHE A 964 -33.61 -8.96 24.41
CA PHE A 964 -32.92 -9.69 23.34
C PHE A 964 -33.61 -11.02 23.01
N ARG A 965 -33.98 -11.81 24.03
CA ARG A 965 -34.70 -13.08 23.86
C ARG A 965 -36.11 -12.88 23.29
N GLY A 966 -36.83 -11.86 23.75
CA GLY A 966 -38.15 -11.52 23.22
C GLY A 966 -38.10 -11.13 21.74
N LEU A 967 -37.09 -10.34 21.34
CA LEU A 967 -36.84 -9.96 19.96
C LEU A 967 -36.44 -11.16 19.09
N GLN A 968 -35.60 -12.06 19.61
CA GLN A 968 -35.21 -13.27 18.91
C GLN A 968 -36.40 -14.20 18.66
N LEU A 969 -37.27 -14.40 19.66
CA LEU A 969 -38.53 -15.13 19.51
C LEU A 969 -39.44 -14.48 18.47
N LEU A 970 -39.53 -13.14 18.48
CA LEU A 970 -40.34 -12.38 17.53
C LEU A 970 -39.80 -12.46 16.09
N ALA A 971 -38.47 -12.43 15.91
CA ALA A 971 -37.82 -12.51 14.61
C ALA A 971 -37.93 -13.92 14.01
N HIS A 972 -37.58 -14.96 14.78
CA HIS A 972 -37.42 -16.33 14.29
C HIS A 972 -38.73 -17.14 14.28
N GLY A 973 -39.67 -16.82 15.16
CA GLY A 973 -40.85 -17.66 15.38
C GLY A 973 -40.60 -18.82 16.34
N TYR A 974 -41.65 -19.59 16.63
CA TYR A 974 -41.56 -20.84 17.41
C TYR A 974 -42.75 -21.77 17.12
N GLY A 975 -42.46 -23.06 16.90
CA GLY A 975 -43.49 -24.06 16.59
C GLY A 975 -44.28 -23.67 15.33
N ASP A 976 -45.60 -23.64 15.42
CA ASP A 976 -46.48 -23.24 14.30
C ASP A 976 -46.67 -21.72 14.17
N GLU A 977 -46.09 -20.91 15.06
CA GLU A 977 -46.20 -19.45 15.00
C GLU A 977 -44.97 -18.87 14.29
N GLU A 978 -45.15 -18.42 13.04
CA GLU A 978 -44.10 -17.78 12.27
C GLU A 978 -43.61 -16.47 12.92
N GLY A 979 -42.32 -16.20 12.83
CA GLY A 979 -41.75 -14.90 13.20
C GLY A 979 -42.14 -13.79 12.24
N ILE A 980 -41.69 -12.57 12.51
CA ILE A 980 -41.91 -11.40 11.63
C ILE A 980 -40.69 -11.05 10.75
N GLY A 981 -39.63 -11.88 10.79
CA GLY A 981 -38.42 -11.72 9.99
C GLY A 981 -37.40 -10.77 10.62
N ASN A 982 -36.63 -10.08 9.78
CA ASN A 982 -35.53 -9.20 10.20
C ASN A 982 -36.04 -8.00 11.04
N ILE A 983 -35.47 -7.81 12.23
CA ILE A 983 -35.83 -6.74 13.16
C ILE A 983 -34.60 -5.93 13.55
N LEU A 984 -34.74 -4.61 13.51
CA LEU A 984 -33.88 -3.68 14.21
C LEU A 984 -34.71 -3.00 15.30
N ALA A 985 -34.33 -3.15 16.57
CA ALA A 985 -35.06 -2.55 17.68
C ALA A 985 -34.22 -1.54 18.45
N LEU A 986 -34.84 -0.44 18.89
CA LEU A 986 -34.22 0.51 19.80
C LEU A 986 -35.05 0.72 21.06
N ASP A 987 -34.42 0.54 22.21
CA ASP A 987 -34.97 0.85 23.53
C ASP A 987 -34.39 2.16 24.03
N ILE A 988 -35.20 3.23 24.00
CA ILE A 988 -34.79 4.51 24.57
C ILE A 988 -35.20 4.61 26.04
N GLY A 989 -34.22 4.35 26.90
CA GLY A 989 -34.35 4.42 28.34
C GLY A 989 -34.10 5.82 28.91
N GLY A 990 -34.25 5.92 30.24
CA GLY A 990 -33.92 7.14 30.97
C GLY A 990 -32.41 7.38 31.11
N ALA A 991 -31.61 6.31 31.12
CA ALA A 991 -30.15 6.38 31.30
C ALA A 991 -29.36 5.93 30.07
N THR A 992 -29.87 4.98 29.30
CA THR A 992 -29.18 4.36 28.16
C THR A 992 -30.13 4.19 26.99
N THR A 993 -29.56 4.06 25.79
CA THR A 993 -30.30 3.65 24.60
C THR A 993 -29.70 2.35 24.09
N ASP A 994 -30.51 1.28 24.07
CA ASP A 994 -30.09 -0.02 23.57
C ASP A 994 -30.46 -0.17 22.09
N PHE A 995 -29.55 -0.75 21.31
CA PHE A 995 -29.71 -1.10 19.91
C PHE A 995 -29.67 -2.61 19.77
N TYR A 996 -30.64 -3.19 19.08
CA TYR A 996 -30.74 -4.62 18.84
C TYR A 996 -30.83 -4.88 17.35
N SER A 997 -30.01 -5.82 16.86
CA SER A 997 -30.09 -6.40 15.53
C SER A 997 -30.54 -7.85 15.64
N MET A 998 -31.53 -8.24 14.86
CA MET A 998 -31.97 -9.61 14.64
C MET A 998 -32.21 -9.79 13.15
N VAL A 999 -31.14 -10.00 12.38
CA VAL A 999 -31.23 -10.22 10.92
C VAL A 999 -30.63 -11.57 10.52
N HIS A 1000 -31.11 -12.12 9.41
CA HIS A 1000 -30.67 -13.42 8.90
C HIS A 1000 -29.51 -13.32 7.91
N ASP A 1001 -29.36 -12.17 7.26
CA ASP A 1001 -28.41 -11.95 6.16
C ASP A 1001 -27.75 -10.56 6.23
N ASN A 1002 -26.66 -10.41 5.48
CA ASN A 1002 -25.93 -9.14 5.32
C ASN A 1002 -25.72 -8.87 3.82
N PRO A 1003 -26.77 -8.47 3.08
CA PRO A 1003 -26.66 -8.27 1.65
C PRO A 1003 -25.66 -7.15 1.33
N LEU A 1004 -25.01 -7.28 0.18
CA LEU A 1004 -24.11 -6.24 -0.32
C LEU A 1004 -24.89 -4.96 -0.67
N TYR A 1005 -24.30 -3.82 -0.36
CA TYR A 1005 -24.83 -2.50 -0.67
C TYR A 1005 -25.12 -2.36 -2.16
N LEU A 1006 -26.29 -1.81 -2.48
CA LEU A 1006 -26.64 -1.41 -3.83
C LEU A 1006 -26.92 0.09 -3.83
N TYR A 1007 -26.24 0.81 -4.72
CA TYR A 1007 -26.39 2.25 -4.86
C TYR A 1007 -27.82 2.60 -5.30
N PRO A 1008 -28.57 3.41 -4.53
CA PRO A 1008 -29.98 3.69 -4.82
C PRO A 1008 -30.18 4.79 -5.87
N GLY A 1009 -29.18 5.64 -6.12
CA GLY A 1009 -29.28 6.77 -7.04
C GLY A 1009 -29.29 6.35 -8.52
N ALA A 1010 -29.57 7.28 -9.43
CA ALA A 1010 -29.69 7.01 -10.86
C ALA A 1010 -28.35 6.99 -11.62
N ASP A 1011 -27.23 7.38 -11.00
CA ASP A 1011 -25.91 7.42 -11.63
C ASP A 1011 -25.49 6.03 -12.12
N ARG A 1012 -25.37 5.88 -13.44
CA ARG A 1012 -25.00 4.62 -14.08
C ARG A 1012 -23.61 4.15 -13.66
N LYS A 1013 -22.62 5.03 -13.53
CA LYS A 1013 -21.26 4.64 -13.13
C LYS A 1013 -21.24 4.10 -11.71
N LYS A 1014 -22.00 4.72 -10.81
CA LYS A 1014 -22.11 4.24 -9.42
C LYS A 1014 -22.89 2.93 -9.32
N LYS A 1015 -23.97 2.76 -10.09
CA LYS A 1015 -24.77 1.52 -10.08
C LYS A 1015 -23.99 0.26 -10.46
N VAL A 1016 -22.97 0.38 -11.30
CA VAL A 1016 -22.16 -0.75 -11.77
C VAL A 1016 -20.94 -1.02 -10.87
N LYS A 1017 -20.64 -0.15 -9.90
CA LYS A 1017 -19.57 -0.40 -8.94
C LYS A 1017 -19.89 -1.65 -8.13
N ARG A 1018 -18.91 -2.54 -8.01
CA ARG A 1018 -18.99 -3.70 -7.14
C ARG A 1018 -18.94 -3.23 -5.68
N THR A 1019 -19.72 -3.88 -4.82
CA THR A 1019 -19.58 -3.72 -3.37
C THR A 1019 -18.67 -4.82 -2.83
N ILE A 1020 -17.70 -4.42 -2.01
CA ILE A 1020 -16.78 -5.29 -1.30
C ILE A 1020 -17.10 -5.22 0.19
N LEU A 1021 -17.36 -6.37 0.81
CA LEU A 1021 -17.60 -6.46 2.24
C LEU A 1021 -16.27 -6.52 3.00
N LYS A 1022 -15.94 -5.46 3.75
CA LYS A 1022 -14.71 -5.37 4.55
C LYS A 1022 -14.81 -6.09 5.90
N THR A 1023 -16.02 -6.37 6.38
CA THR A 1023 -16.26 -7.01 7.69
C THR A 1023 -17.20 -8.21 7.55
N PRO A 1024 -16.78 -9.27 6.83
CA PRO A 1024 -17.64 -10.41 6.53
C PRO A 1024 -18.11 -11.17 7.78
N ASN A 1025 -17.32 -11.12 8.86
CA ASN A 1025 -17.59 -11.83 10.12
C ASN A 1025 -18.36 -10.98 11.14
N THR A 1026 -19.08 -9.94 10.69
CA THR A 1026 -19.90 -9.13 11.62
C THR A 1026 -21.09 -9.95 12.12
N PRO A 1027 -21.35 -10.05 13.43
CA PRO A 1027 -22.54 -10.73 13.93
C PRO A 1027 -23.82 -10.12 13.38
N LEU A 1028 -24.82 -10.96 13.09
CA LEU A 1028 -26.12 -10.51 12.55
C LEU A 1028 -27.18 -10.36 13.65
N ALA A 1029 -27.11 -11.20 14.68
CA ALA A 1029 -27.92 -11.10 15.89
C ALA A 1029 -27.05 -10.55 17.03
N TYR A 1030 -27.27 -9.30 17.45
CA TYR A 1030 -26.47 -8.67 18.51
C TYR A 1030 -27.20 -7.54 19.22
N ARG A 1031 -26.72 -7.20 20.41
CA ARG A 1031 -27.11 -6.01 21.16
C ARG A 1031 -25.91 -5.08 21.32
N ARG A 1032 -26.13 -3.78 21.14
CA ARG A 1032 -25.20 -2.70 21.49
C ARG A 1032 -25.90 -1.67 22.36
N VAL A 1033 -25.12 -0.88 23.10
CA VAL A 1033 -25.65 0.07 24.09
C VAL A 1033 -24.94 1.41 23.96
N GLU A 1034 -25.71 2.46 23.71
CA GLU A 1034 -25.26 3.83 23.89
C GLU A 1034 -25.40 4.23 25.36
N GLY A 1035 -24.38 3.87 26.15
CA GLY A 1035 -24.36 4.05 27.61
C GLY A 1035 -24.35 5.51 28.07
N LYS A 1036 -24.07 6.46 27.17
CA LYS A 1036 -24.03 7.90 27.44
C LYS A 1036 -25.37 8.58 27.22
N TYR A 1037 -26.22 8.11 26.31
CA TYR A 1037 -27.39 8.87 25.87
C TYR A 1037 -28.69 8.24 26.36
N GLY A 1038 -29.40 8.98 27.22
CA GLY A 1038 -30.74 8.64 27.71
C GLY A 1038 -31.57 9.90 27.95
N LEU A 1039 -32.90 9.77 27.98
CA LEU A 1039 -33.83 10.93 28.02
C LEU A 1039 -34.17 11.45 29.42
N SER A 1040 -33.49 10.96 30.46
CA SER A 1040 -33.75 11.39 31.85
C SER A 1040 -32.45 11.58 32.61
N TYR A 1041 -31.93 10.55 33.28
CA TYR A 1041 -30.73 10.61 34.11
C TYR A 1041 -29.49 11.18 33.39
N ASN A 1042 -29.35 10.86 32.10
CA ASN A 1042 -28.21 11.25 31.29
C ASN A 1042 -28.58 12.24 30.17
N ALA A 1043 -29.70 12.98 30.32
CA ALA A 1043 -30.12 13.93 29.30
C ALA A 1043 -29.04 15.02 29.06
N GLU A 1044 -28.30 15.41 30.10
CA GLU A 1044 -27.19 16.36 30.03
C GLU A 1044 -26.05 15.91 29.10
N ASN A 1045 -25.88 14.62 28.86
CA ASN A 1045 -24.84 14.13 27.95
C ASN A 1045 -25.12 14.49 26.47
N LEU A 1046 -26.35 14.89 26.13
CA LEU A 1046 -26.66 15.47 24.81
C LEU A 1046 -25.82 16.71 24.51
N LYS A 1047 -25.28 17.38 25.55
CA LYS A 1047 -24.36 18.50 25.39
C LYS A 1047 -23.04 18.10 24.71
N GLU A 1048 -22.62 16.84 24.83
CA GLU A 1048 -21.40 16.34 24.19
C GLU A 1048 -21.54 16.17 22.67
N LEU A 1049 -22.76 16.22 22.12
CA LEU A 1049 -22.96 16.02 20.70
C LEU A 1049 -22.34 17.16 19.87
N PRO A 1050 -21.66 16.87 18.74
CA PRO A 1050 -21.11 17.90 17.87
C PRO A 1050 -22.14 18.95 17.46
N GLN A 1051 -23.37 18.52 17.15
CA GLN A 1051 -24.49 19.42 16.81
C GLN A 1051 -24.97 20.29 17.99
N PHE A 1052 -24.72 19.89 19.24
CA PHE A 1052 -24.98 20.76 20.39
C PHE A 1052 -23.87 21.81 20.51
N GLN A 1053 -22.61 21.35 20.48
CA GLN A 1053 -21.41 22.18 20.68
C GLN A 1053 -21.28 23.30 19.62
N ASN A 1054 -21.66 23.02 18.37
CA ASN A 1054 -21.64 24.01 17.29
C ASN A 1054 -22.92 24.87 17.19
N GLY A 1055 -23.92 24.64 18.07
CA GLY A 1055 -25.19 25.37 18.12
C GLY A 1055 -26.27 24.93 17.13
N ASP A 1056 -26.00 24.00 16.21
CA ASP A 1056 -26.94 23.53 15.19
C ASP A 1056 -28.22 22.93 15.79
N LEU A 1057 -28.07 22.12 16.84
CA LEU A 1057 -29.19 21.49 17.54
C LEU A 1057 -30.14 22.53 18.16
N HIS A 1058 -29.59 23.60 18.74
CA HIS A 1058 -30.40 24.69 19.30
C HIS A 1058 -31.23 25.37 18.21
N TRP A 1059 -30.61 25.66 17.06
CA TRP A 1059 -31.27 26.30 15.94
C TRP A 1059 -32.35 25.39 15.32
N ARG A 1060 -32.04 24.11 15.06
CA ARG A 1060 -32.99 23.16 14.48
C ARG A 1060 -34.17 22.90 15.42
N LEU A 1061 -33.91 22.77 16.72
CA LEU A 1061 -34.96 22.59 17.72
C LEU A 1061 -35.87 23.83 17.81
N ALA A 1062 -35.29 25.03 17.82
CA ALA A 1062 -36.07 26.27 17.83
C ALA A 1062 -36.94 26.40 16.58
N ARG A 1063 -36.41 26.08 15.39
CA ARG A 1063 -37.16 26.05 14.13
C ARG A 1063 -38.31 25.04 14.19
N TYR A 1064 -38.03 23.81 14.60
CA TYR A 1064 -39.05 22.76 14.77
C TYR A 1064 -40.15 23.18 15.75
N ALA A 1065 -39.77 23.66 16.94
CA ALA A 1065 -40.72 24.02 17.98
C ALA A 1065 -41.58 25.23 17.57
N SER A 1066 -40.99 26.22 16.88
CA SER A 1066 -41.72 27.37 16.34
C SER A 1066 -42.74 26.98 15.27
N ALA A 1067 -42.36 26.08 14.37
CA ALA A 1067 -43.22 25.63 13.27
C ALA A 1067 -44.37 24.75 13.77
N ARG A 1068 -44.09 23.84 14.71
CA ARG A 1068 -45.08 22.88 15.22
C ARG A 1068 -46.01 23.48 16.27
N PHE A 1069 -45.52 24.46 17.05
CA PHE A 1069 -46.26 25.05 18.16
C PHE A 1069 -46.30 26.59 18.09
N PRO A 1070 -46.86 27.19 17.02
CA PRO A 1070 -46.87 28.64 16.81
C PRO A 1070 -47.63 29.40 17.90
N ASP A 1071 -48.63 28.76 18.51
CA ASP A 1071 -49.49 29.36 19.53
C ASP A 1071 -48.96 29.22 20.95
N TYR A 1072 -47.88 28.46 21.17
CA TYR A 1072 -47.31 28.31 22.50
C TYR A 1072 -46.75 29.64 23.00
N ARG A 1073 -47.04 29.95 24.27
CA ARG A 1073 -46.52 31.13 24.97
C ARG A 1073 -45.86 30.61 26.26
N PRO A 1074 -44.53 30.77 26.42
CA PRO A 1074 -43.82 30.28 27.60
C PRO A 1074 -44.43 30.82 28.90
N GLY A 1075 -44.71 29.92 29.85
CA GLY A 1075 -45.33 30.23 31.14
C GLY A 1075 -44.63 29.53 32.31
N PRO A 1076 -45.28 29.40 33.48
CA PRO A 1076 -44.69 28.76 34.67
C PRO A 1076 -44.63 27.22 34.59
N ASP A 1077 -45.07 26.63 33.47
CA ASP A 1077 -44.99 25.20 33.17
C ASP A 1077 -43.54 24.71 33.07
N GLN A 1078 -43.33 23.39 33.00
CA GLN A 1078 -41.99 22.79 33.10
C GLN A 1078 -41.04 23.32 32.02
N LEU A 1079 -41.47 23.31 30.75
CA LEU A 1079 -40.69 23.82 29.62
C LEU A 1079 -40.65 25.35 29.59
N GLY A 1080 -41.77 26.01 29.92
CA GLY A 1080 -41.92 27.46 29.80
C GLY A 1080 -40.89 28.29 30.58
N ARG A 1081 -40.33 27.74 31.66
CA ARG A 1081 -39.25 28.36 32.45
C ARG A 1081 -37.94 28.52 31.67
N PHE A 1082 -37.72 27.65 30.70
CA PHE A 1082 -36.52 27.60 29.86
C PHE A 1082 -36.79 28.11 28.45
N ALA A 1083 -38.03 28.50 28.13
CA ALA A 1083 -38.41 28.94 26.80
C ALA A 1083 -38.70 30.45 26.75
N ARG A 1084 -38.35 31.10 25.65
CA ARG A 1084 -38.62 32.52 25.40
C ARG A 1084 -39.10 32.70 23.96
N ARG A 1085 -40.06 33.59 23.73
CA ARG A 1085 -40.54 33.91 22.38
C ARG A 1085 -40.02 35.27 21.95
N THR A 1086 -39.37 35.34 20.79
CA THR A 1086 -38.80 36.57 20.21
C THR A 1086 -38.99 36.51 18.69
N ASP A 1087 -39.54 37.57 18.09
CA ASP A 1087 -39.78 37.68 16.64
C ASP A 1087 -40.46 36.44 16.03
N ASP A 1088 -41.55 36.00 16.65
CA ASP A 1088 -42.32 34.79 16.32
C ASP A 1088 -41.59 33.43 16.38
N ARG A 1089 -40.33 33.42 16.84
CA ARG A 1089 -39.56 32.20 17.11
C ARG A 1089 -39.59 31.83 18.59
N LEU A 1090 -39.76 30.54 18.86
CA LEU A 1090 -39.68 29.92 20.17
C LEU A 1090 -38.26 29.41 20.41
N TYR A 1091 -37.52 30.10 21.27
CA TYR A 1091 -36.18 29.71 21.70
C TYR A 1091 -36.27 28.93 23.01
N ILE A 1092 -35.51 27.85 23.11
CA ILE A 1092 -35.41 27.01 24.31
C ILE A 1092 -33.95 27.07 24.76
N ASP A 1093 -33.74 27.46 26.02
CA ASP A 1093 -32.45 27.35 26.71
C ASP A 1093 -32.19 25.87 26.99
N LEU A 1094 -31.68 25.19 25.96
CA LEU A 1094 -31.53 23.75 25.96
C LEU A 1094 -30.47 23.29 26.97
N ASP A 1095 -29.45 24.12 27.22
CA ASP A 1095 -28.40 23.82 28.21
C ASP A 1095 -28.98 23.67 29.61
N GLU A 1096 -29.71 24.68 30.10
CA GLU A 1096 -30.37 24.63 31.41
C GLU A 1096 -31.49 23.58 31.45
N TYR A 1097 -32.24 23.41 30.36
CA TYR A 1097 -33.32 22.44 30.30
C TYR A 1097 -32.82 20.99 30.41
N LEU A 1098 -31.72 20.65 29.74
CA LEU A 1098 -31.11 19.32 29.83
C LEU A 1098 -30.54 19.03 31.24
N SER A 1099 -29.91 20.01 31.88
CA SER A 1099 -29.48 19.89 33.29
C SER A 1099 -30.67 19.68 34.21
N TRP A 1100 -31.78 20.41 33.97
CA TRP A 1100 -32.99 20.27 34.76
C TRP A 1100 -33.64 18.89 34.61
N ILE A 1101 -33.72 18.35 33.39
CA ILE A 1101 -34.21 16.98 33.14
C ILE A 1101 -33.36 15.97 33.92
N SER A 1102 -32.03 16.10 33.85
CA SER A 1102 -31.10 15.17 34.52
C SER A 1102 -31.20 15.23 36.04
N ALA A 1103 -31.44 16.41 36.61
CA ALA A 1103 -31.70 16.59 38.03
C ALA A 1103 -33.11 16.12 38.47
N ASN A 1104 -34.04 15.93 37.53
CA ASN A 1104 -35.43 15.55 37.81
C ASN A 1104 -35.88 14.33 36.99
N PRO A 1105 -35.19 13.17 37.07
CA PRO A 1105 -35.36 12.04 36.14
C PRO A 1105 -36.72 11.33 36.24
N HIS A 1106 -37.47 11.55 37.32
CA HIS A 1106 -38.83 11.01 37.53
C HIS A 1106 -39.94 11.95 37.03
N ARG A 1107 -39.60 13.13 36.48
CA ARG A 1107 -40.57 14.08 35.91
C ARG A 1107 -40.78 13.80 34.41
N ASN A 1108 -41.91 13.21 34.08
CA ASN A 1108 -42.36 13.04 32.69
C ASN A 1108 -42.73 14.39 32.05
N ALA A 1109 -42.68 14.46 30.72
CA ALA A 1109 -43.13 15.63 29.97
C ALA A 1109 -44.61 15.93 30.23
N VAL A 1110 -44.95 17.21 30.33
CA VAL A 1110 -46.31 17.67 30.60
C VAL A 1110 -46.84 18.47 29.40
N GLY A 1111 -47.97 18.01 28.85
CA GLY A 1111 -48.63 18.66 27.71
C GLY A 1111 -47.92 18.43 26.38
N THR A 1112 -48.56 18.92 25.30
CA THR A 1112 -48.15 18.63 23.92
C THR A 1112 -46.79 19.22 23.52
N VAL A 1113 -46.48 20.44 23.98
CA VAL A 1113 -45.27 21.16 23.55
C VAL A 1113 -44.00 20.53 24.13
N GLU A 1114 -43.99 20.24 25.43
CA GLU A 1114 -42.87 19.56 26.07
C GLU A 1114 -42.68 18.14 25.50
N ASN A 1115 -43.78 17.44 25.23
CA ASN A 1115 -43.75 16.14 24.56
C ASN A 1115 -43.09 16.21 23.18
N GLY A 1116 -43.42 17.23 22.37
CA GLY A 1116 -42.81 17.45 21.07
C GLY A 1116 -41.32 17.77 21.16
N VAL A 1117 -40.91 18.59 22.12
CA VAL A 1117 -39.49 18.92 22.38
C VAL A 1117 -38.70 17.69 22.82
N ARG A 1118 -39.19 16.92 23.79
CA ARG A 1118 -38.52 15.69 24.23
C ARG A 1118 -38.47 14.63 23.13
N SER A 1119 -39.47 14.58 22.24
CA SER A 1119 -39.45 13.69 21.07
C SER A 1119 -38.39 14.08 20.05
N TYR A 1120 -38.11 15.38 19.90
CA TYR A 1120 -37.01 15.85 19.06
C TYR A 1120 -35.65 15.45 19.65
N LEU A 1121 -35.47 15.59 20.96
CA LEU A 1121 -34.25 15.11 21.63
C LEU A 1121 -34.10 13.58 21.51
N ALA A 1122 -35.20 12.86 21.64
CA ALA A 1122 -35.25 11.42 21.43
C ALA A 1122 -34.82 11.03 20.01
N ARG A 1123 -35.28 11.77 18.99
CA ARG A 1123 -34.85 11.60 17.60
C ARG A 1123 -33.33 11.74 17.44
N GLU A 1124 -32.72 12.74 18.07
CA GLU A 1124 -31.26 12.92 18.00
C GLU A 1124 -30.49 11.77 18.65
N ILE A 1125 -30.98 11.27 19.79
CA ILE A 1125 -30.41 10.09 20.46
C ILE A 1125 -30.52 8.86 19.55
N MET A 1126 -31.70 8.63 18.96
CA MET A 1126 -31.92 7.51 18.05
C MET A 1126 -31.01 7.59 16.81
N ALA A 1127 -30.81 8.78 16.24
CA ALA A 1127 -29.93 9.00 15.10
C ALA A 1127 -28.47 8.64 15.41
N VAL A 1128 -27.96 9.13 16.54
CA VAL A 1128 -26.57 8.84 16.96
C VAL A 1128 -26.40 7.36 17.29
N ALA A 1129 -27.34 6.77 18.03
CA ALA A 1129 -27.29 5.35 18.39
C ALA A 1129 -27.36 4.45 17.16
N THR A 1130 -28.25 4.76 16.22
CA THR A 1130 -28.39 3.99 14.99
C THR A 1130 -27.13 4.11 14.13
N ALA A 1131 -26.64 5.33 13.87
CA ALA A 1131 -25.48 5.55 12.99
C ALA A 1131 -24.19 4.88 13.48
N LYS A 1132 -24.02 4.71 14.79
CA LYS A 1132 -22.88 4.00 15.38
C LYS A 1132 -22.96 2.48 15.30
N HIS A 1133 -24.14 1.92 15.03
CA HIS A 1133 -24.39 0.49 15.20
C HIS A 1133 -24.90 -0.22 13.95
N VAL A 1134 -25.38 0.54 12.94
CA VAL A 1134 -25.63 0.01 11.60
C VAL A 1134 -24.35 -0.01 10.75
N GLY A 1135 -24.38 -0.73 9.65
CA GLY A 1135 -23.30 -0.71 8.68
C GLY A 1135 -23.14 0.64 7.98
N ARG A 1136 -21.98 0.83 7.36
CA ARG A 1136 -21.67 2.01 6.56
C ARG A 1136 -21.06 1.61 5.23
N VAL A 1137 -21.19 2.47 4.25
CA VAL A 1137 -20.55 2.31 2.95
C VAL A 1137 -19.63 3.49 2.66
N GLN A 1138 -18.43 3.18 2.17
CA GLN A 1138 -17.49 4.15 1.64
C GLN A 1138 -17.39 3.97 0.13
N GLU A 1139 -17.66 5.02 -0.62
CA GLU A 1139 -17.44 5.02 -2.07
C GLU A 1139 -15.95 5.21 -2.37
N THR A 1140 -15.43 4.39 -3.28
CA THR A 1140 -14.10 4.53 -3.90
C THR A 1140 -14.28 4.75 -5.41
N ASP A 1141 -13.21 4.89 -6.19
CA ASP A 1141 -13.34 5.07 -7.65
C ASP A 1141 -13.94 3.82 -8.31
N THR A 1142 -13.64 2.64 -7.76
CA THR A 1142 -13.96 1.34 -8.37
C THR A 1142 -15.03 0.55 -7.61
N TYR A 1143 -15.05 0.69 -6.29
CA TYR A 1143 -15.88 -0.13 -5.39
C TYR A 1143 -16.70 0.71 -4.42
N PHE A 1144 -17.70 0.06 -3.84
CA PHE A 1144 -18.24 0.43 -2.53
C PHE A 1144 -17.64 -0.48 -1.47
N LEU A 1145 -16.98 0.09 -0.46
CA LEU A 1145 -16.51 -0.68 0.69
C LEU A 1145 -17.58 -0.67 1.78
N GLN A 1146 -18.21 -1.82 2.00
CA GLN A 1146 -19.22 -2.00 3.05
C GLN A 1146 -18.57 -2.48 4.35
N TYR A 1147 -18.93 -1.84 5.46
CA TYR A 1147 -18.56 -2.21 6.82
C TYR A 1147 -19.84 -2.45 7.63
N GLY A 1148 -19.81 -3.39 8.56
CA GLY A 1148 -20.94 -3.76 9.41
C GLY A 1148 -22.11 -4.41 8.65
N VAL A 1149 -23.28 -4.37 9.28
CA VAL A 1149 -24.53 -4.97 8.77
C VAL A 1149 -25.32 -3.97 7.93
N ASN A 1150 -25.66 -4.35 6.71
CA ASN A 1150 -26.45 -3.54 5.80
C ASN A 1150 -27.94 -3.75 6.04
N PHE A 1151 -28.62 -2.81 6.70
CA PHE A 1151 -30.08 -2.85 6.89
C PHE A 1151 -30.85 -2.16 5.76
N PHE A 1152 -30.14 -1.48 4.85
CA PHE A 1152 -30.72 -0.67 3.78
C PHE A 1152 -31.26 -1.53 2.63
N ASN A 1153 -30.48 -2.52 2.17
CA ASN A 1153 -30.84 -3.37 1.02
C ASN A 1153 -31.69 -4.59 1.36
N GLN A 1154 -32.09 -4.77 2.63
CA GLN A 1154 -32.95 -5.87 3.07
C GLN A 1154 -34.21 -5.34 3.76
N PRO A 1155 -35.36 -6.03 3.63
CA PRO A 1155 -36.55 -5.72 4.40
C PRO A 1155 -36.24 -5.88 5.90
N THR A 1156 -36.20 -4.77 6.63
CA THR A 1156 -35.95 -4.76 8.09
C THR A 1156 -37.07 -4.00 8.79
N THR A 1157 -37.76 -4.66 9.72
CA THR A 1157 -38.77 -4.01 10.55
C THR A 1157 -38.09 -3.22 11.68
N VAL A 1158 -38.39 -1.94 11.81
CA VAL A 1158 -37.95 -1.12 12.94
C VAL A 1158 -38.93 -1.29 14.08
N LEU A 1159 -38.46 -1.73 15.25
CA LEU A 1159 -39.29 -1.89 16.44
C LEU A 1159 -38.88 -0.89 17.51
N LEU A 1160 -39.74 0.10 17.77
CA LEU A 1160 -39.54 1.07 18.83
C LEU A 1160 -40.07 0.52 20.16
N ILE A 1161 -39.20 0.42 21.16
CA ILE A 1161 -39.52 -0.10 22.49
C ILE A 1161 -39.05 0.88 23.57
N GLY A 1162 -39.43 0.62 24.81
CA GLY A 1162 -39.02 1.41 25.96
C GLY A 1162 -40.11 2.29 26.57
N GLY A 1163 -39.80 2.85 27.74
CA GLY A 1163 -40.75 3.64 28.53
C GLY A 1163 -41.28 4.88 27.80
N THR A 1164 -40.42 5.55 27.03
CA THR A 1164 -40.80 6.74 26.24
C THR A 1164 -41.88 6.41 25.20
N ILE A 1165 -41.77 5.25 24.55
CA ILE A 1165 -42.71 4.77 23.54
C ILE A 1165 -44.03 4.38 24.22
N TYR A 1166 -43.95 3.58 25.30
CA TYR A 1166 -45.10 3.16 26.10
C TYR A 1166 -45.93 4.33 26.63
N HIS A 1167 -45.30 5.32 27.26
CA HIS A 1167 -46.01 6.46 27.86
C HIS A 1167 -46.79 7.27 26.81
N LYS A 1168 -46.20 7.52 25.63
CA LYS A 1168 -46.89 8.22 24.55
C LYS A 1168 -48.10 7.43 24.03
N CYS A 1169 -47.95 6.11 23.89
CA CYS A 1169 -49.05 5.24 23.45
C CYS A 1169 -50.18 5.12 24.50
N ARG A 1170 -49.84 5.21 25.78
CA ARG A 1170 -50.79 5.17 26.90
C ARG A 1170 -51.53 6.51 27.06
N ASP A 1171 -50.80 7.62 27.06
CA ASP A 1171 -51.34 8.94 27.38
C ASP A 1171 -52.12 9.55 26.20
N GLN A 1172 -51.73 9.23 24.96
CA GLN A 1172 -52.41 9.65 23.72
C GLN A 1172 -52.68 11.16 23.62
N GLU A 1173 -51.74 11.97 24.13
CA GLU A 1173 -51.79 13.43 24.00
C GLU A 1173 -51.95 13.84 22.52
N PRO A 1174 -52.63 14.97 22.21
CA PRO A 1174 -52.80 15.43 20.84
C PRO A 1174 -51.46 15.49 20.08
N GLY A 1175 -51.36 14.80 18.94
CA GLY A 1175 -50.12 14.74 18.14
C GLY A 1175 -49.11 13.65 18.55
N TYR A 1176 -49.46 12.70 19.44
CA TYR A 1176 -48.55 11.64 19.87
C TYR A 1176 -48.03 10.74 18.73
N LEU A 1177 -48.82 10.52 17.66
CA LEU A 1177 -48.37 9.76 16.48
C LEU A 1177 -47.29 10.51 15.69
N ASP A 1178 -47.42 11.83 15.55
CA ASP A 1178 -46.40 12.67 14.92
C ASP A 1178 -45.11 12.72 15.78
N ASP A 1179 -45.23 12.66 17.11
CA ASP A 1179 -44.09 12.51 18.02
C ASP A 1179 -43.36 11.17 17.84
N LEU A 1180 -44.11 10.07 17.75
CA LEU A 1180 -43.55 8.73 17.52
C LEU A 1180 -42.93 8.63 16.12
N GLY A 1181 -43.54 9.27 15.11
CA GLY A 1181 -42.97 9.41 13.76
C GLY A 1181 -41.65 10.19 13.76
N LEU A 1182 -41.57 11.27 14.53
CA LEU A 1182 -40.34 12.02 14.72
C LEU A 1182 -39.24 11.19 15.39
N ILE A 1183 -39.57 10.39 16.42
CA ILE A 1183 -38.59 9.49 17.05
C ILE A 1183 -38.09 8.45 16.04
N ALA A 1184 -39.02 7.84 15.27
CA ALA A 1184 -38.72 6.84 14.26
C ALA A 1184 -37.79 7.36 13.16
N SER A 1185 -37.90 8.63 12.77
CA SER A 1185 -37.07 9.22 11.72
C SER A 1185 -35.58 9.35 12.09
N GLY A 1186 -35.23 9.21 13.38
CA GLY A 1186 -33.83 9.05 13.79
C GLY A 1186 -33.24 7.69 13.41
N VAL A 1187 -34.08 6.68 13.19
CA VAL A 1187 -33.66 5.29 12.94
C VAL A 1187 -33.65 4.97 11.45
N LEU A 1188 -34.61 5.53 10.71
CA LEU A 1188 -34.81 5.24 9.30
C LEU A 1188 -33.73 5.87 8.42
N TYR A 1189 -33.61 5.36 7.21
CA TYR A 1189 -32.73 5.90 6.16
C TYR A 1189 -32.87 7.40 5.97
N ASP A 1190 -31.73 8.05 5.85
CA ASP A 1190 -31.59 9.50 5.72
C ASP A 1190 -30.83 9.81 4.42
N GLU A 1191 -31.49 10.46 3.49
CA GLU A 1191 -30.89 10.83 2.20
C GLU A 1191 -29.74 11.83 2.35
N GLN A 1192 -29.67 12.56 3.48
CA GLN A 1192 -28.56 13.47 3.79
C GLN A 1192 -27.32 12.73 4.30
N ASP A 1193 -27.48 11.46 4.67
CA ASP A 1193 -26.41 10.59 5.19
C ASP A 1193 -26.44 9.19 4.52
N PRO A 1194 -26.31 9.12 3.18
CA PRO A 1194 -26.50 7.87 2.41
C PRO A 1194 -25.39 6.84 2.66
N GLY A 1195 -24.30 7.24 3.32
CA GLY A 1195 -23.20 6.39 3.73
C GLY A 1195 -23.54 5.48 4.92
N VAL A 1196 -24.64 5.74 5.63
CA VAL A 1196 -25.08 4.97 6.80
C VAL A 1196 -26.26 4.08 6.43
N LEU A 1197 -26.10 2.77 6.56
CA LEU A 1197 -26.99 1.74 6.01
C LEU A 1197 -28.19 1.46 6.93
N ARG A 1198 -28.97 2.51 7.19
CA ARG A 1198 -30.19 2.47 8.02
C ARG A 1198 -31.35 1.78 7.29
N PRO A 1199 -32.29 1.16 8.02
CA PRO A 1199 -33.44 0.48 7.44
C PRO A 1199 -34.47 1.43 6.81
N GLN A 1200 -35.26 0.90 5.88
CA GLN A 1200 -36.39 1.59 5.23
C GLN A 1200 -37.74 0.90 5.45
N GLY A 1201 -37.77 -0.18 6.23
CA GLY A 1201 -38.96 -1.00 6.40
C GLY A 1201 -40.00 -0.40 7.34
N GLN A 1202 -41.02 -1.21 7.62
CA GLN A 1202 -42.12 -0.82 8.49
C GLN A 1202 -41.64 -0.51 9.91
N VAL A 1203 -42.28 0.50 10.54
CA VAL A 1203 -42.08 0.80 11.95
C VAL A 1203 -43.22 0.19 12.78
N LEU A 1204 -42.86 -0.63 13.77
CA LEU A 1204 -43.73 -1.17 14.79
C LEU A 1204 -43.40 -0.56 16.16
N MET A 1205 -44.39 -0.55 17.06
CA MET A 1205 -44.24 0.00 18.40
C MET A 1205 -44.73 -1.00 19.44
N ASP A 1206 -43.93 -1.18 20.49
CA ASP A 1206 -44.35 -1.90 21.68
C ASP A 1206 -45.18 -0.99 22.60
N ALA A 1207 -46.46 -0.85 22.26
CA ALA A 1207 -47.41 -0.01 22.99
C ALA A 1207 -47.76 -0.54 24.39
N SER A 1208 -47.41 -1.80 24.70
CA SER A 1208 -47.81 -2.49 25.94
C SER A 1208 -46.62 -3.01 26.76
N TYR A 1209 -45.39 -2.67 26.37
CA TYR A 1209 -44.15 -3.10 27.02
C TYR A 1209 -44.03 -4.63 27.13
N LEU A 1210 -44.34 -5.37 26.05
CA LEU A 1210 -44.43 -6.83 26.05
C LEU A 1210 -43.10 -7.53 25.75
N ILE A 1211 -42.19 -6.90 25.00
CA ILE A 1211 -41.01 -7.58 24.45
C ILE A 1211 -40.13 -8.16 25.57
N SER A 1212 -39.76 -7.34 26.55
CA SER A 1212 -38.88 -7.74 27.65
C SER A 1212 -39.56 -8.70 28.64
N ILE A 1213 -40.81 -8.42 29.03
CA ILE A 1213 -41.47 -9.14 30.15
C ILE A 1213 -42.36 -10.30 29.70
N LEU A 1214 -43.09 -10.19 28.59
CA LEU A 1214 -43.87 -11.32 28.08
C LEU A 1214 -43.02 -12.20 27.18
N GLY A 1215 -42.34 -11.62 26.18
CA GLY A 1215 -41.46 -12.36 25.27
C GLY A 1215 -40.23 -12.92 25.99
N GLY A 1216 -39.49 -12.05 26.68
CA GLY A 1216 -38.21 -12.39 27.31
C GLY A 1216 -38.29 -13.27 28.55
N LEU A 1217 -39.36 -13.15 29.35
CA LEU A 1217 -39.55 -13.95 30.57
C LEU A 1217 -40.50 -15.12 30.33
N TYR A 1218 -41.79 -14.82 30.08
CA TYR A 1218 -42.80 -15.87 29.92
C TYR A 1218 -42.58 -16.73 28.66
N GLY A 1219 -42.03 -16.16 27.58
CA GLY A 1219 -41.66 -16.91 26.38
C GLY A 1219 -40.63 -18.01 26.62
N ARG A 1220 -39.84 -17.96 27.70
CA ARG A 1220 -38.94 -19.07 28.08
C ARG A 1220 -39.69 -20.32 28.55
N LEU A 1221 -40.95 -20.16 28.95
CA LEU A 1221 -41.80 -21.25 29.43
C LEU A 1221 -42.79 -21.69 28.35
N GLU A 1222 -43.45 -20.73 27.71
CA GLU A 1222 -44.52 -20.95 26.72
C GLU A 1222 -44.31 -20.02 25.50
N PRO A 1223 -43.25 -20.24 24.69
CA PRO A 1223 -42.81 -19.34 23.61
C PRO A 1223 -43.88 -19.11 22.54
N GLN A 1224 -44.57 -20.16 22.11
CA GLN A 1224 -45.61 -20.08 21.09
C GLN A 1224 -46.75 -19.12 21.50
N ARG A 1225 -47.20 -19.20 22.76
CA ARG A 1225 -48.27 -18.32 23.28
C ARG A 1225 -47.79 -16.89 23.47
N ALA A 1226 -46.58 -16.71 24.00
CA ALA A 1226 -45.97 -15.38 24.14
C ALA A 1226 -45.84 -14.67 22.78
N LEU A 1227 -45.35 -15.38 21.76
CA LEU A 1227 -45.18 -14.87 20.41
C LEU A 1227 -46.51 -14.43 19.78
N ARG A 1228 -47.55 -15.25 19.89
CA ARG A 1228 -48.89 -14.92 19.40
C ARG A 1228 -49.41 -13.61 20.00
N VAL A 1229 -49.28 -13.45 21.31
CA VAL A 1229 -49.74 -12.25 22.02
C VAL A 1229 -48.90 -11.04 21.60
N MET A 1230 -47.57 -11.16 21.54
CA MET A 1230 -46.72 -10.05 21.08
C MET A 1230 -47.11 -9.58 19.68
N LYS A 1231 -47.26 -10.50 18.70
CA LYS A 1231 -47.66 -10.15 17.33
C LYS A 1231 -49.02 -9.45 17.26
N ARG A 1232 -49.98 -9.86 18.11
CA ARG A 1232 -51.32 -9.25 18.16
C ARG A 1232 -51.31 -7.82 18.69
N GLU A 1233 -50.47 -7.54 19.69
CA GLU A 1233 -50.49 -6.28 20.43
C GLU A 1233 -49.52 -5.20 19.88
N LEU A 1234 -48.53 -5.60 19.06
CA LEU A 1234 -47.65 -4.65 18.38
C LEU A 1234 -48.45 -3.75 17.42
N ARG A 1235 -48.22 -2.43 17.51
CA ARG A 1235 -48.95 -1.46 16.70
C ARG A 1235 -48.10 -0.94 15.54
N PRO A 1236 -48.63 -0.92 14.31
CA PRO A 1236 -47.96 -0.26 13.21
C PRO A 1236 -47.98 1.25 13.40
N LEU A 1237 -46.86 1.90 13.13
CA LEU A 1237 -46.79 3.35 12.99
C LEU A 1237 -46.89 3.67 11.50
N HIS A 1238 -48.05 4.15 11.05
CA HIS A 1238 -48.22 4.70 9.71
C HIS A 1238 -47.58 6.10 9.65
N ALA A 1239 -46.26 6.16 9.76
CA ALA A 1239 -45.51 7.38 9.50
C ALA A 1239 -45.43 7.57 7.98
N ASP A 1240 -45.66 8.80 7.50
CA ASP A 1240 -45.25 9.21 6.17
C ASP A 1240 -43.72 9.45 6.24
N PRO A 1241 -42.88 8.56 5.68
CA PRO A 1241 -41.43 8.62 5.85
C PRO A 1241 -40.81 9.89 5.27
N GLN A 1242 -41.54 10.59 4.39
CA GLN A 1242 -41.10 11.80 3.68
C GLN A 1242 -41.54 13.11 4.34
N ARG A 1243 -42.14 13.08 5.55
CA ARG A 1243 -42.41 14.30 6.32
C ARG A 1243 -41.14 14.83 6.99
N THR A 1244 -40.09 15.07 6.20
CA THR A 1244 -39.03 16.00 6.59
C THR A 1244 -39.64 17.39 6.71
N PHE A 1245 -39.49 18.06 7.85
CA PHE A 1245 -39.65 19.51 7.89
C PHE A 1245 -38.59 20.08 6.95
N GLU A 1246 -38.98 20.42 5.71
CA GLU A 1246 -38.07 20.83 4.64
C GLU A 1246 -37.05 21.86 5.15
N PRO A 1247 -35.76 21.73 4.79
CA PRO A 1247 -34.88 22.88 4.75
C PRO A 1247 -35.37 23.77 3.61
N VAL A 1248 -36.26 24.72 3.89
CA VAL A 1248 -36.38 25.93 3.08
C VAL A 1248 -34.96 26.47 2.91
N GLN A 1249 -34.44 26.37 1.69
CA GLN A 1249 -33.27 27.13 1.25
C GLN A 1249 -33.61 28.61 1.47
N GLU A 1250 -32.95 29.26 2.41
CA GLU A 1250 -32.98 30.72 2.49
C GLU A 1250 -31.97 31.31 1.49
N VAL A 1251 -32.45 32.33 0.79
CA VAL A 1251 -31.70 33.32 0.01
C VAL A 1251 -30.74 34.09 0.90
#